data_AF-A0A4R2JP96-F1
#
_entry.id   AF-A0A4R2JP96-F1
#
_cell.length_a   1.000
_cell.length_b   1.000
_cell.length_c   1.000
_cell.angle_alpha   90.00
_cell.angle_beta   90.00
_cell.angle_gamma   90.00
#
_symmetry.space_group_name_H-M   'P 1'
#
loop_
_entity.id
_entity.type
_entity.pdbx_description
1 polymer ?
#
loop_
_entity_poly.entity_id
_entity_poly.type
_entity_poly.pdbx_seq_one_letter_code
_entity_poly.pdbx_strand_id
1 'polypeptide(L)'
;MRHSSRWWLRALVLWCAAGILLTGPRPPTARALAPVDACAGAGPIAHASAGLDFGGKELSQASAARTAAAIESALTGGALPPGAQVVDGHVVIPNGPSAFTIRVEPVRMPGGLPYAPVATVHMLGPDEAVVRVSDRAAADLIRHAVAARLTEVAVVVTDRANQRRPDVTSGLTEGVLTTAGPDGRIPFSPKDFGQVTALKLLGDQLPRADAKVKNVALGEAMALGLLDQDPEHPVHQMAGNAPLVGTAAAEARAASIRALRPDSAASLDKVLALAGKTDSQAALRDIRAERDCQHRALRAAADQTIAQRADADADLTNSLNAKYPNLPVIPHVIVGSGWAATVDYLTLPPLTNTSGDTPSVLAVASGSGVVNNLGDFRLTQPAMDNELPGAPFQPADFAEDRDDFVFSTAFGRAVGVARALAGMPTYRTLATKVETKPAGASWPAGARYRLTTSDGRELYAHSLDLATGLGPARIPQAVSLAGRTFVDPRTGYQTAVDPSGDIHVLDPAGHVYTGQLPAETSWLLGVRNVDGIPQKLYDPFLLDPQGRPTERRVSDPDTGYSVDPGTQATYDPSGTQVDPATLDPTLRARLGFLPAGYRDPRFVPEPDSPYSVHPVTTDVILTSTGEPVDRGTLSATVLARLDALVREHRVQFGGENTSASYRPTDELLVVGGGAGGASEVEQARYATRQVTWGARRAKLGTDYPQGPPGALDPKGLRLQWNDADRARRAEIERDLSFVNGGFNRRNTLPEIGAFALPIWDATIRTTDLPVTVRYTTDGRFRTTDAQDRPATFTRIVYTIGQEADYPGGAAALIGTETRLYGVLGPDRHELNGLRDAYGGLRVLGAASVTGAVLKLTREDQQALTDKIKDQAQALPPDARDIHPSIRYHAQRIAEMNRTVNLDLL
;
A
#
# COMPACT_ATOMS: atom_id res chain seq x y z
N MET A 1 20.85 47.82 -62.28
CA MET A 1 19.47 48.07 -62.73
C MET A 1 18.51 47.69 -61.61
N ARG A 2 17.36 48.37 -61.58
CA ARG A 2 16.37 48.52 -60.49
C ARG A 2 15.71 47.21 -60.02
N HIS A 3 15.27 47.23 -58.75
CA HIS A 3 14.07 46.68 -58.07
C HIS A 3 13.46 45.34 -58.58
N SER A 4 12.94 44.43 -57.75
CA SER A 4 12.01 44.61 -56.64
C SER A 4 11.80 43.28 -55.88
N SER A 5 11.28 43.39 -54.63
CA SER A 5 10.26 42.52 -53.99
C SER A 5 10.50 41.01 -53.89
N ARG A 6 10.20 40.26 -52.82
CA ARG A 6 9.72 40.44 -51.45
C ARG A 6 9.52 38.97 -51.00
N TRP A 7 9.91 38.66 -49.77
CA TRP A 7 9.41 37.54 -48.94
C TRP A 7 10.09 36.15 -49.02
N TRP A 8 10.33 35.64 -47.80
CA TRP A 8 10.75 34.28 -47.38
C TRP A 8 12.17 33.81 -47.69
N LEU A 9 13.13 34.15 -46.81
CA LEU A 9 14.22 33.26 -46.35
C LEU A 9 15.09 34.02 -45.32
N ARG A 10 14.72 33.94 -44.04
CA ARG A 10 15.63 34.15 -42.91
C ARG A 10 15.81 32.81 -42.20
N ALA A 11 16.58 31.95 -42.84
CA ALA A 11 17.30 30.83 -42.23
C ALA A 11 18.75 30.93 -42.74
N LEU A 12 19.73 30.69 -41.86
CA LEU A 12 21.16 30.93 -42.02
C LEU A 12 21.61 32.39 -41.85
N VAL A 13 21.83 32.83 -40.61
CA VAL A 13 23.17 33.19 -40.06
C VAL A 13 23.01 33.25 -38.54
N LEU A 14 23.18 32.09 -37.90
CA LEU A 14 23.55 31.92 -36.49
C LEU A 14 24.11 30.49 -36.36
N TRP A 15 25.10 30.20 -37.20
CA TRP A 15 25.82 28.94 -37.25
C TRP A 15 27.19 29.21 -36.60
N CYS A 16 27.21 29.06 -35.27
CA CYS A 16 28.40 28.74 -34.44
C CYS A 16 28.05 28.53 -32.94
N ALA A 17 26.77 28.45 -32.57
CA ALA A 17 26.34 28.07 -31.22
C ALA A 17 25.14 27.10 -31.27
N ALA A 18 25.38 25.86 -31.71
CA ALA A 18 24.47 24.72 -31.52
C ALA A 18 25.22 23.43 -31.88
N GLY A 19 25.95 22.90 -30.92
CA GLY A 19 26.67 21.64 -31.03
C GLY A 19 26.63 20.89 -29.71
N ILE A 20 25.42 20.54 -29.24
CA ILE A 20 25.27 19.44 -28.29
C ILE A 20 24.17 18.50 -28.81
N LEU A 21 24.66 17.31 -29.09
CA LEU A 21 24.02 16.12 -29.62
C LEU A 21 22.81 15.66 -28.80
N LEU A 22 21.80 15.24 -29.56
CA LEU A 22 20.87 14.17 -29.27
C LEU A 22 21.54 13.03 -28.49
N THR A 23 21.21 12.90 -27.20
CA THR A 23 21.33 11.64 -26.47
C THR A 23 19.91 11.12 -26.24
N GLY A 24 19.59 9.97 -26.85
CA GLY A 24 18.39 9.22 -26.52
C GLY A 24 18.36 8.78 -25.06
N PRO A 25 17.21 8.24 -24.58
CA PRO A 25 17.06 7.81 -23.20
C PRO A 25 18.10 6.72 -22.90
N ARG A 26 19.02 7.00 -21.97
CA ARG A 26 19.95 6.00 -21.46
C ARG A 26 19.17 4.99 -20.62
N PRO A 27 19.51 3.68 -20.67
CA PRO A 27 19.00 2.71 -19.71
C PRO A 27 19.39 3.13 -18.28
N PRO A 28 18.65 2.71 -17.24
CA PRO A 28 19.04 2.93 -15.86
C PRO A 28 20.31 2.11 -15.59
N THR A 29 21.45 2.73 -15.90
CA THR A 29 22.72 2.34 -15.32
C THR A 29 22.57 2.57 -13.83
N ALA A 30 23.03 1.63 -13.01
CA ALA A 30 23.33 1.85 -11.61
C ALA A 30 24.30 3.03 -11.53
N ARG A 31 23.76 4.25 -11.50
CA ARG A 31 24.51 5.42 -11.08
C ARG A 31 24.87 5.10 -9.63
N ALA A 32 26.16 4.90 -9.37
CA ALA A 32 26.69 5.41 -8.12
C ALA A 32 26.24 6.88 -8.09
N LEU A 33 25.17 7.14 -7.33
CA LEU A 33 24.65 8.48 -7.16
C LEU A 33 25.83 9.30 -6.62
N ALA A 34 26.03 10.48 -7.20
CA ALA A 34 26.89 11.47 -6.58
C ALA A 34 26.49 11.56 -5.09
N PRO A 35 27.44 11.64 -4.15
CA PRO A 35 27.11 11.79 -2.74
C PRO A 35 26.08 12.90 -2.63
N VAL A 36 24.93 12.61 -2.01
CA VAL A 36 23.91 13.63 -1.74
C VAL A 36 24.65 14.78 -1.06
N ASP A 37 24.64 15.97 -1.68
CA ASP A 37 25.32 17.14 -1.10
C ASP A 37 24.90 17.23 0.37
N ALA A 38 25.90 17.14 1.26
CA ALA A 38 25.65 17.08 2.68
C ALA A 38 24.95 18.38 3.09
N CYS A 39 23.73 18.30 3.65
CA CYS A 39 23.07 19.48 4.23
C CYS A 39 24.05 20.21 5.16
N ALA A 40 24.23 21.51 4.88
CA ALA A 40 25.38 22.31 5.31
C ALA A 40 25.01 23.39 6.34
N GLY A 41 23.84 23.29 6.97
CA GLY A 41 23.45 24.19 8.05
C GLY A 41 24.48 24.22 9.18
N ALA A 42 24.73 25.41 9.73
CA ALA A 42 25.55 25.55 10.93
C ALA A 42 24.96 24.70 12.07
N GLY A 43 25.81 24.16 12.97
CA GLY A 43 25.40 23.22 14.03
C GLY A 43 24.07 23.55 14.73
N PRO A 44 23.85 24.78 15.25
CA PRO A 44 22.60 25.16 15.89
C PRO A 44 21.36 25.16 14.98
N ILE A 45 21.52 25.48 13.69
CA ILE A 45 20.43 25.45 12.70
C ILE A 45 20.11 24.01 12.30
N ALA A 46 21.13 23.20 12.01
CA ALA A 46 20.96 21.78 11.71
C ALA A 46 20.37 20.99 12.89
N HIS A 47 20.62 21.45 14.12
CA HIS A 47 20.05 20.89 15.32
C HIS A 47 18.58 21.31 15.51
N ALA A 48 18.26 22.59 15.28
CA ALA A 48 16.88 23.08 15.34
C ALA A 48 15.99 22.53 14.22
N SER A 49 16.54 22.32 13.02
CA SER A 49 15.82 21.78 11.87
C SER A 49 15.36 20.35 12.09
N ALA A 50 16.12 19.52 12.80
CA ALA A 50 15.75 18.13 13.05
C ALA A 50 14.53 18.00 13.98
N GLY A 51 14.24 19.02 14.79
CA GLY A 51 13.18 18.97 15.81
C GLY A 51 13.49 17.99 16.94
N LEU A 52 12.57 17.86 17.90
CA LEU A 52 12.80 16.97 19.06
C LEU A 52 12.65 15.48 18.76
N ASP A 53 11.95 15.15 17.67
CA ASP A 53 11.79 13.76 17.22
C ASP A 53 13.13 13.19 16.69
N PHE A 54 14.03 14.03 16.16
CA PHE A 54 15.27 13.59 15.50
C PHE A 54 16.54 14.28 16.04
N GLY A 55 17.56 13.48 16.36
CA GLY A 55 18.73 13.88 17.17
C GLY A 55 19.73 14.89 16.58
N GLY A 56 19.42 15.54 15.47
CA GLY A 56 20.38 16.36 14.70
C GLY A 56 21.50 15.54 14.04
N LYS A 57 22.18 16.13 13.06
CA LYS A 57 23.27 15.51 12.27
C LYS A 57 24.60 15.42 13.03
N GLU A 58 24.67 15.91 14.25
CA GLU A 58 25.82 15.67 15.12
C GLU A 58 25.86 14.17 15.39
N LEU A 59 26.67 13.47 14.60
CA LEU A 59 27.19 12.13 14.89
C LEU A 59 27.72 12.20 16.31
N SER A 60 26.85 11.90 17.29
CA SER A 60 27.26 12.02 18.66
C SER A 60 28.39 11.01 18.83
N GLN A 61 29.52 11.49 19.32
CA GLN A 61 30.49 10.64 19.99
C GLN A 61 29.91 10.17 21.34
N ALA A 62 28.59 10.02 21.47
CA ALA A 62 27.97 9.55 22.69
C ALA A 62 28.11 8.03 22.74
N SER A 63 28.68 7.56 23.83
CA SER A 63 28.66 6.16 24.23
C SER A 63 27.35 5.87 24.95
N ALA A 64 26.91 4.61 24.98
CA ALA A 64 25.77 4.17 25.79
C ALA A 64 25.79 4.70 27.24
N ALA A 65 26.98 4.83 27.86
CA ALA A 65 27.14 5.42 29.19
C ALA A 65 26.76 6.91 29.29
N ARG A 66 27.02 7.71 28.26
CA ARG A 66 26.65 9.14 28.23
C ARG A 66 25.14 9.30 28.03
N THR A 67 24.56 8.46 27.19
CA THR A 67 23.10 8.39 27.00
C THR A 67 22.41 7.98 28.29
N ALA A 68 22.92 6.98 29.00
CA ALA A 68 22.39 6.57 30.30
C ALA A 68 22.41 7.70 31.34
N ALA A 69 23.52 8.45 31.44
CA ALA A 69 23.61 9.60 32.33
C ALA A 69 22.63 10.73 31.95
N ALA A 70 22.42 10.96 30.64
CA ALA A 70 21.44 11.93 30.16
C ALA A 70 20.00 11.49 30.47
N ILE A 71 19.69 10.20 30.38
CA ILE A 71 18.41 9.62 30.80
C ILE A 71 18.20 9.84 32.30
N GLU A 72 19.18 9.49 33.14
CA GLU A 72 19.08 9.67 34.59
C GLU A 72 18.85 11.15 34.95
N SER A 73 19.57 12.07 34.31
CA SER A 73 19.35 13.51 34.48
C SER A 73 17.95 13.94 34.03
N ALA A 74 17.41 13.34 32.97
CA ALA A 74 16.05 13.62 32.50
C ALA A 74 14.99 13.10 33.48
N LEU A 75 15.21 11.96 34.14
CA LEU A 75 14.28 11.39 35.11
C LEU A 75 14.30 12.11 36.46
N THR A 76 15.47 12.55 36.91
CA THR A 76 15.65 13.20 38.22
C THR A 76 15.33 14.69 38.20
N GLY A 77 15.59 15.38 37.08
CA GLY A 77 15.41 16.83 36.94
C GLY A 77 14.48 17.26 35.81
N GLY A 78 13.88 16.34 35.05
CA GLY A 78 12.94 16.65 33.96
C GLY A 78 11.49 16.76 34.41
N ALA A 79 10.61 17.14 33.47
CA ALA A 79 9.17 17.17 33.72
C ALA A 79 8.58 15.76 33.61
N LEU A 80 8.10 15.24 34.74
CA LEU A 80 7.32 14.00 34.77
C LEU A 80 5.84 14.30 34.51
N PRO A 81 5.09 13.34 33.93
CA PRO A 81 3.64 13.46 33.81
C PRO A 81 2.97 13.68 35.17
N PRO A 82 1.80 14.35 35.23
CA PRO A 82 1.07 14.55 36.49
C PRO A 82 0.82 13.23 37.24
N GLY A 83 1.21 13.17 38.50
CA GLY A 83 1.06 11.99 39.35
C GLY A 83 2.10 10.88 39.13
N ALA A 84 3.00 11.03 38.14
CA ALA A 84 4.07 10.07 37.91
C ALA A 84 5.21 10.24 38.94
N GLN A 85 5.86 9.13 39.30
CA GLN A 85 6.98 9.10 40.23
C GLN A 85 8.09 8.20 39.71
N VAL A 86 9.34 8.48 40.09
CA VAL A 86 10.46 7.57 39.81
C VAL A 86 10.63 6.63 41.00
N VAL A 87 10.49 5.33 40.77
CA VAL A 87 10.65 4.26 41.76
C VAL A 87 11.65 3.24 41.19
N ASP A 88 12.75 3.01 41.91
CA ASP A 88 13.82 2.09 41.50
C ASP A 88 14.34 2.29 40.07
N GLY A 89 14.40 3.54 39.61
CA GLY A 89 14.84 3.90 38.25
C GLY A 89 13.78 3.74 37.16
N HIS A 90 12.56 3.31 37.51
CA HIS A 90 11.41 3.23 36.63
C HIS A 90 10.44 4.39 36.87
N VAL A 91 9.76 4.85 35.83
CA VAL A 91 8.68 5.84 35.98
C VAL A 91 7.37 5.10 36.17
N VAL A 92 6.69 5.37 37.28
CA VAL A 92 5.41 4.77 37.64
C VAL A 92 4.31 5.81 37.49
N ILE A 93 3.27 5.49 36.71
CA ILE A 93 2.12 6.36 36.43
C ILE A 93 0.84 5.75 37.03
N PRO A 94 -0.07 6.54 37.62
CA PRO A 94 -1.36 6.04 38.07
C PRO A 94 -2.21 5.44 36.93
N ASN A 95 -2.81 4.27 37.16
CA ASN A 95 -3.70 3.57 36.22
C ASN A 95 -4.97 3.09 36.95
N GLY A 96 -5.83 4.03 37.36
CA GLY A 96 -6.98 3.71 38.22
C GLY A 96 -6.52 3.15 39.58
N PRO A 97 -6.94 1.94 39.99
CA PRO A 97 -6.47 1.31 41.23
C PRO A 97 -5.09 0.65 41.12
N SER A 98 -4.53 0.51 39.91
CA SER A 98 -3.22 -0.08 39.65
C SER A 98 -2.20 0.99 39.21
N ALA A 99 -0.98 0.54 38.93
CA ALA A 99 0.11 1.38 38.47
C ALA A 99 0.64 0.88 37.13
N PHE A 100 1.05 1.80 36.26
CA PHE A 100 1.67 1.51 34.98
C PHE A 100 3.16 1.84 35.05
N THR A 101 4.02 0.89 34.67
CA THR A 101 5.48 1.02 34.80
C THR A 101 6.12 1.36 33.46
N ILE A 102 7.05 2.31 33.46
CA ILE A 102 7.79 2.70 32.27
C ILE A 102 9.29 2.59 32.55
N ARG A 103 9.98 1.78 31.73
CA ARG A 103 11.44 1.75 31.68
C ARG A 103 11.94 2.76 30.66
N VAL A 104 13.06 3.44 30.95
CA VAL A 104 13.74 4.30 29.97
C VAL A 104 15.16 3.78 29.79
N GLU A 105 15.52 3.39 28.57
CA GLU A 105 16.80 2.68 28.30
C GLU A 105 17.50 3.19 27.03
N PRO A 106 18.85 3.19 26.99
CA PRO A 106 19.58 3.48 25.78
C PRO A 106 19.48 2.32 24.77
N VAL A 107 19.29 2.63 23.49
CA VAL A 107 19.28 1.66 22.39
C VAL A 107 20.26 2.08 21.30
N ARG A 108 20.93 1.09 20.70
CA ARG A 108 21.78 1.30 19.53
C ARG A 108 20.94 1.40 18.28
N MET A 109 21.01 2.53 17.58
CA MET A 109 20.27 2.71 16.33
C MET A 109 21.07 2.17 15.12
N PRO A 110 20.41 1.52 14.14
CA PRO A 110 21.06 1.10 12.89
C PRO A 110 21.76 2.27 12.19
N GLY A 111 22.93 2.00 11.59
CA GLY A 111 23.61 2.97 10.72
C GLY A 111 22.96 3.06 9.35
N GLY A 112 23.03 4.20 8.67
CA GLY A 112 22.60 4.36 7.26
C GLY A 112 21.68 5.54 6.97
N LEU A 113 20.92 6.02 7.96
CA LEU A 113 20.08 7.22 7.79
C LEU A 113 20.82 8.51 8.18
N PRO A 114 20.47 9.65 7.54
CA PRO A 114 21.11 10.94 7.80
C PRO A 114 20.88 11.47 9.22
N TYR A 115 19.82 11.03 9.90
CA TYR A 115 19.50 11.34 11.29
C TYR A 115 18.75 10.17 11.94
N ALA A 116 18.86 10.05 13.27
CA ALA A 116 18.19 9.01 14.06
C ALA A 116 17.12 9.61 14.98
N PRO A 117 16.00 8.92 15.23
CA PRO A 117 15.04 9.33 16.23
C PRO A 117 15.71 9.46 17.60
N VAL A 118 15.30 10.44 18.41
CA VAL A 118 15.85 10.64 19.76
C VAL A 118 15.33 9.60 20.73
N ALA A 119 14.01 9.43 20.77
CA ALA A 119 13.36 8.45 21.62
C ALA A 119 12.08 7.88 20.97
N THR A 120 11.86 6.57 21.14
CA THR A 120 10.65 5.86 20.70
C THR A 120 9.97 5.18 21.89
N VAL A 121 8.66 4.94 21.78
CA VAL A 121 7.86 4.21 22.79
C VAL A 121 7.54 2.82 22.25
N HIS A 122 7.73 1.82 23.09
CA HIS A 122 7.23 0.46 22.85
C HIS A 122 6.39 0.02 24.05
N MET A 123 5.14 -0.36 23.80
CA MET A 123 4.29 -0.94 24.84
C MET A 123 4.71 -2.40 25.03
N LEU A 124 4.90 -2.80 26.29
CA LEU A 124 5.29 -4.17 26.66
C LEU A 124 4.08 -5.00 27.09
N GLY A 125 2.94 -4.36 27.33
CA GLY A 125 1.69 -4.99 27.68
C GLY A 125 0.69 -3.99 28.26
N PRO A 126 -0.33 -4.47 29.00
CA PRO A 126 -1.31 -3.58 29.61
C PRO A 126 -0.74 -2.76 30.77
N ASP A 127 0.34 -3.15 31.43
CA ASP A 127 0.83 -2.43 32.61
C ASP A 127 2.29 -1.97 32.51
N GLU A 128 2.93 -2.15 31.35
CA GLU A 128 4.32 -1.79 31.15
C GLU A 128 4.61 -1.21 29.76
N ALA A 129 5.54 -0.25 29.69
CA ALA A 129 6.13 0.25 28.45
C ALA A 129 7.64 0.48 28.61
N VAL A 130 8.33 0.63 27.49
CA VAL A 130 9.72 1.07 27.43
C VAL A 130 9.87 2.26 26.48
N VAL A 131 10.53 3.31 26.97
CA VAL A 131 11.04 4.43 26.18
C VAL A 131 12.48 4.13 25.81
N ARG A 132 12.74 3.89 24.53
CA ARG A 132 14.08 3.62 24.02
C ARG A 132 14.71 4.91 23.53
N VAL A 133 15.89 5.24 24.01
CA VAL A 133 16.61 6.47 23.69
C VAL A 133 17.84 6.15 22.86
N SER A 134 17.98 6.81 21.72
CA SER A 134 19.09 6.60 20.81
C SER A 134 20.43 6.94 21.45
N ASP A 135 21.40 6.04 21.30
CA ASP A 135 22.80 6.29 21.67
C ASP A 135 23.48 7.35 20.79
N ARG A 136 22.82 7.79 19.72
CA ARG A 136 23.31 8.83 18.80
C ARG A 136 22.74 10.22 19.07
N ALA A 137 21.88 10.39 20.08
CA ALA A 137 21.23 11.67 20.37
C ALA A 137 22.05 12.57 21.31
N ALA A 138 21.87 13.89 21.18
CA ALA A 138 22.45 14.87 22.08
C ALA A 138 21.71 14.91 23.43
N ALA A 139 22.44 15.15 24.53
CA ALA A 139 21.90 15.07 25.90
C ALA A 139 20.75 16.04 26.17
N ASP A 140 20.80 17.24 25.57
CA ASP A 140 19.74 18.23 25.65
C ASP A 140 18.46 17.79 24.93
N LEU A 141 18.56 17.11 23.78
CA LEU A 141 17.40 16.54 23.10
C LEU A 141 16.82 15.34 23.86
N ILE A 142 17.66 14.51 24.48
CA ILE A 142 17.22 13.38 25.30
C ILE A 142 16.26 13.86 26.39
N ARG A 143 16.58 14.95 27.09
CA ARG A 143 15.72 15.48 28.16
C ARG A 143 14.32 15.84 27.68
N HIS A 144 14.21 16.54 26.55
CA HIS A 144 12.93 16.98 25.99
C HIS A 144 12.14 15.80 25.39
N ALA A 145 12.83 14.91 24.67
CA ALA A 145 12.21 13.74 24.06
C ALA A 145 11.71 12.72 25.09
N VAL A 146 12.46 12.47 26.17
CA VAL A 146 12.02 11.60 27.27
C VAL A 146 10.76 12.18 27.92
N ALA A 147 10.72 13.48 28.21
CA ALA A 147 9.52 14.12 28.78
C ALA A 147 8.31 14.02 27.83
N ALA A 148 8.53 14.19 26.52
CA ALA A 148 7.51 14.02 25.49
C ALA A 148 6.96 12.59 25.49
N ARG A 149 7.83 11.57 25.44
CA ARG A 149 7.43 10.16 25.41
C ARG A 149 6.76 9.70 26.69
N LEU A 150 7.23 10.13 27.86
CA LEU A 150 6.55 9.81 29.13
C LEU A 150 5.14 10.40 29.16
N THR A 151 4.95 11.60 28.64
CA THR A 151 3.61 12.23 28.56
C THR A 151 2.72 11.50 27.55
N GLU A 152 3.26 11.12 26.39
CA GLU A 152 2.55 10.30 25.41
C GLU A 152 2.01 9.02 26.04
N VAL A 153 2.85 8.26 26.77
CA VAL A 153 2.42 7.05 27.48
C VAL A 153 1.38 7.38 28.54
N ALA A 154 1.56 8.44 29.33
CA ALA A 154 0.61 8.84 30.37
C ALA A 154 -0.80 9.12 29.81
N VAL A 155 -0.89 9.76 28.64
CA VAL A 155 -2.15 10.03 27.95
C VAL A 155 -2.78 8.71 27.49
N VAL A 156 -2.01 7.81 26.87
CA VAL A 156 -2.52 6.48 26.48
C VAL A 156 -3.08 5.71 27.68
N VAL A 157 -2.35 5.69 28.80
CA VAL A 157 -2.79 5.01 30.04
C VAL A 157 -4.07 5.64 30.58
N THR A 158 -4.15 6.98 30.61
CA THR A 158 -5.32 7.72 31.11
C THR A 158 -6.54 7.51 30.23
N ASP A 159 -6.40 7.59 28.92
CA ASP A 159 -7.50 7.37 27.98
C ASP A 159 -8.05 5.96 28.12
N ARG A 160 -7.16 4.96 28.20
CA ARG A 160 -7.55 3.57 28.43
C ARG A 160 -8.26 3.39 29.77
N ALA A 161 -7.75 3.95 30.87
CA ALA A 161 -8.39 3.86 32.19
C ALA A 161 -9.81 4.45 32.17
N ASN A 162 -10.05 5.47 31.34
CA ASN A 162 -11.34 6.10 31.14
C ASN A 162 -12.19 5.42 30.05
N GLN A 163 -11.75 4.29 29.49
CA GLN A 163 -12.37 3.61 28.34
C GLN A 163 -12.56 4.55 27.13
N ARG A 164 -11.71 5.57 27.02
CA ARG A 164 -11.68 6.49 25.89
C ARG A 164 -10.72 5.94 24.86
N ARG A 165 -11.14 6.02 23.60
CA ARG A 165 -10.25 5.82 22.47
C ARG A 165 -10.18 7.13 21.68
N PRO A 166 -9.03 7.81 21.69
CA PRO A 166 -8.84 8.95 20.81
C PRO A 166 -8.61 8.42 19.40
N ASP A 167 -9.69 8.30 18.62
CA ASP A 167 -9.64 8.08 17.17
C ASP A 167 -9.27 9.40 16.50
N VAL A 168 -8.05 9.84 16.81
CA VAL A 168 -7.52 11.14 16.41
C VAL A 168 -6.11 10.92 15.90
N THR A 169 -5.84 11.54 14.76
CA THR A 169 -4.52 11.58 14.14
C THR A 169 -3.76 12.82 14.63
N SER A 170 -2.44 12.88 14.44
CA SER A 170 -1.66 14.03 14.91
C SER A 170 -2.21 15.34 14.39
N GLY A 171 -2.65 16.20 15.30
CA GLY A 171 -3.16 17.53 15.00
C GLY A 171 -2.06 18.58 14.88
N LEU A 172 -0.86 18.29 15.40
CA LEU A 172 0.29 19.19 15.46
C LEU A 172 1.43 18.70 14.57
N THR A 173 1.25 18.88 13.26
CA THR A 173 2.31 18.60 12.29
C THR A 173 2.36 19.74 11.28
N GLU A 174 3.56 20.24 11.02
CA GLU A 174 3.87 21.26 10.00
C GLU A 174 3.28 20.88 8.64
N GLY A 175 2.54 21.83 8.05
CA GLY A 175 1.97 21.71 6.72
C GLY A 175 0.80 20.73 6.60
N VAL A 176 0.42 19.98 7.63
CA VAL A 176 -0.62 18.97 7.42
C VAL A 176 -2.02 19.59 7.34
N LEU A 177 -2.76 19.25 6.27
CA LEU A 177 -4.20 19.52 6.13
C LEU A 177 -4.96 19.04 7.38
N THR A 178 -5.42 19.98 8.21
CA THR A 178 -6.12 19.65 9.46
C THR A 178 -7.60 19.99 9.38
N THR A 179 -8.43 19.22 10.07
CA THR A 179 -9.88 19.44 10.12
C THR A 179 -10.29 19.69 11.56
N ALA A 180 -10.92 20.83 11.81
CA ALA A 180 -11.51 21.11 13.12
C ALA A 180 -12.72 20.18 13.35
N GLY A 181 -12.84 19.67 14.58
CA GLY A 181 -14.04 18.99 15.03
C GLY A 181 -15.25 19.93 15.10
N PRO A 182 -16.44 19.40 15.41
CA PRO A 182 -17.67 20.19 15.53
C PRO A 182 -17.59 21.34 16.54
N ASP A 183 -16.68 21.27 17.51
CA ASP A 183 -16.41 22.30 18.52
C ASP A 183 -15.38 23.36 18.07
N GLY A 184 -14.96 23.30 16.80
CA GLY A 184 -13.98 24.23 16.21
C GLY A 184 -12.54 23.95 16.62
N ARG A 185 -12.24 22.81 17.25
CA ARG A 185 -10.90 22.47 17.75
C ARG A 185 -10.24 21.38 16.93
N ILE A 186 -8.91 21.41 16.88
CA ILE A 186 -8.12 20.33 16.29
C ILE A 186 -7.91 19.25 17.35
N PRO A 187 -8.30 17.99 17.08
CA PRO A 187 -8.11 16.90 18.02
C PRO A 187 -6.63 16.54 18.14
N PHE A 188 -6.19 16.16 19.35
CA PHE A 188 -4.80 15.81 19.65
C PHE A 188 -4.63 14.31 19.92
N SER A 189 -3.69 13.70 19.23
CA SER A 189 -3.15 12.37 19.51
C SER A 189 -2.32 12.39 20.80
N PRO A 190 -2.07 11.22 21.42
CA PRO A 190 -1.14 11.12 22.54
C PRO A 190 0.26 11.70 22.25
N LYS A 191 0.72 11.57 20.99
CA LYS A 191 2.00 12.14 20.53
C LYS A 191 2.00 13.67 20.61
N ASP A 192 0.91 14.31 20.20
CA ASP A 192 0.74 15.78 20.26
C ASP A 192 0.89 16.30 21.70
N PHE A 193 0.27 15.61 22.67
CA PHE A 193 0.40 15.97 24.08
C PHE A 193 1.85 15.86 24.59
N GLY A 194 2.60 14.88 24.09
CA GLY A 194 4.04 14.76 24.32
C GLY A 194 4.81 15.96 23.78
N GLN A 195 4.60 16.30 22.51
CA GLN A 195 5.29 17.41 21.85
C GLN A 195 4.97 18.77 22.50
N VAL A 196 3.71 19.02 22.87
CA VAL A 196 3.32 20.23 23.63
C VAL A 196 4.06 20.34 24.96
N THR A 197 4.29 19.21 25.64
CA THR A 197 5.05 19.19 26.90
C THR A 197 6.52 19.55 26.67
N ALA A 198 7.09 19.10 25.57
CA ALA A 198 8.45 19.43 25.20
C ALA A 198 8.59 20.92 24.80
N LEU A 199 7.62 21.46 24.05
CA LEU A 199 7.51 22.88 23.74
C LEU A 199 7.38 23.75 25.00
N LYS A 200 6.61 23.28 25.99
CA LYS A 200 6.49 23.95 27.30
C LYS A 200 7.84 24.06 28.00
N LEU A 201 8.60 22.96 28.06
CA LEU A 201 9.95 22.95 28.66
C LEU A 201 10.89 23.94 27.97
N LEU A 202 10.86 24.00 26.64
CA LEU A 202 11.65 24.96 25.86
C LEU A 202 11.22 26.40 26.16
N GLY A 203 9.91 26.67 26.19
CA GLY A 203 9.34 27.99 26.53
C GLY A 203 9.71 28.48 27.94
N ASP A 204 9.84 27.57 28.90
CA ASP A 204 10.26 27.89 30.27
C ASP A 204 11.75 28.23 30.37
N GLN A 205 12.58 27.69 29.47
CA GLN A 205 14.02 27.97 29.40
C GLN A 205 14.34 29.31 28.70
N LEU A 206 13.43 29.81 27.85
CA LEU A 206 13.66 31.02 27.03
C LEU A 206 14.19 32.26 27.77
N PRO A 207 13.76 32.60 29.01
CA PRO A 207 14.25 33.79 29.71
C PRO A 207 15.78 33.81 29.95
N ARG A 208 16.43 32.65 29.94
CA ARG A 208 17.88 32.49 30.16
C ARG A 208 18.58 31.75 29.01
N ALA A 209 17.88 31.56 27.89
CA ALA A 209 18.32 30.74 26.78
C ALA A 209 19.42 31.42 25.95
N ASP A 210 20.40 30.62 25.54
CA ASP A 210 21.36 30.96 24.50
C ASP A 210 20.71 30.86 23.10
N ALA A 211 21.51 31.06 22.04
CA ALA A 211 21.03 30.96 20.66
C ALA A 211 20.60 29.53 20.28
N LYS A 212 21.24 28.50 20.85
CA LYS A 212 20.93 27.10 20.54
C LYS A 212 19.53 26.75 21.02
N VAL A 213 19.21 27.02 22.28
CA VAL A 213 17.88 26.73 22.87
C VAL A 213 16.78 27.56 22.19
N LYS A 214 17.06 28.82 21.84
CA LYS A 214 16.11 29.65 21.07
C LYS A 214 15.80 29.05 19.71
N ASN A 215 16.82 28.62 18.97
CA ASN A 215 16.64 28.01 17.65
C ASN A 215 15.87 26.68 17.76
N VAL A 216 16.16 25.85 18.77
CA VAL A 216 15.40 24.60 19.01
C VAL A 216 13.94 24.88 19.31
N ALA A 217 13.62 25.91 20.11
CA ALA A 217 12.24 26.31 20.36
C ALA A 217 11.51 26.76 19.09
N LEU A 218 12.19 27.50 18.21
CA LEU A 218 11.65 27.91 16.91
C LEU A 218 11.45 26.71 15.97
N GLY A 219 12.42 25.81 15.90
CA GLY A 219 12.35 24.59 15.10
C GLY A 219 11.21 23.66 15.55
N GLU A 220 11.02 23.51 16.87
CA GLU A 220 9.90 22.73 17.41
C GLU A 220 8.55 23.39 17.13
N ALA A 221 8.43 24.71 17.31
CA ALA A 221 7.19 25.42 16.97
C ALA A 221 6.84 25.31 15.47
N MET A 222 7.85 25.32 14.59
CA MET A 222 7.67 25.02 13.18
C MET A 222 7.22 23.58 12.96
N ALA A 223 7.89 22.58 13.57
CA ALA A 223 7.55 21.16 13.40
C ALA A 223 6.10 20.84 13.81
N LEU A 224 5.56 21.55 14.80
CA LEU A 224 4.18 21.44 15.26
C LEU A 224 3.15 22.20 14.41
N GLY A 225 3.60 22.85 13.34
CA GLY A 225 2.76 23.65 12.45
C GLY A 225 2.18 24.90 13.11
N LEU A 226 2.81 25.43 14.17
CA LEU A 226 2.40 26.66 14.84
C LEU A 226 2.89 27.91 14.13
N LEU A 227 3.73 27.73 13.10
CA LEU A 227 4.33 28.79 12.30
C LEU A 227 4.15 28.50 10.79
N ASP A 228 3.08 27.79 10.42
CA ASP A 228 2.75 27.49 9.01
C ASP A 228 2.52 28.76 8.21
N GLN A 229 2.92 28.73 6.94
CA GLN A 229 2.68 29.80 5.98
C GLN A 229 1.51 29.43 5.09
N ASP A 230 0.81 30.43 4.55
CA ASP A 230 -0.24 30.17 3.58
C ASP A 230 0.33 29.46 2.34
N PRO A 231 -0.31 28.37 1.88
CA PRO A 231 0.20 27.58 0.77
C PRO A 231 0.23 28.40 -0.52
N GLU A 232 1.21 28.13 -1.38
CA GLU A 232 1.36 28.82 -2.68
C GLU A 232 0.23 28.50 -3.67
N HIS A 233 -0.54 27.45 -3.40
CA HIS A 233 -1.63 26.96 -4.24
C HIS A 233 -2.92 26.73 -3.42
N PRO A 234 -4.11 26.94 -4.02
CA PRO A 234 -5.37 26.64 -3.35
C PRO A 234 -5.46 25.17 -2.95
N VAL A 235 -5.76 24.91 -1.68
CA VAL A 235 -5.94 23.55 -1.16
C VAL A 235 -7.34 23.02 -1.46
N HIS A 236 -7.43 21.72 -1.74
CA HIS A 236 -8.67 21.10 -2.20
C HIS A 236 -9.73 21.00 -1.10
N GLN A 237 -10.97 21.42 -1.38
CA GLN A 237 -12.07 21.45 -0.41
C GLN A 237 -13.21 20.48 -0.81
N MET A 238 -13.83 19.83 0.17
CA MET A 238 -15.11 19.13 0.02
C MET A 238 -16.16 19.83 0.89
N ALA A 239 -17.39 19.98 0.40
CA ALA A 239 -18.45 20.65 1.16
C ALA A 239 -18.71 19.93 2.49
N GLY A 240 -18.64 20.67 3.60
CA GLY A 240 -18.78 20.11 4.96
C GLY A 240 -17.49 19.58 5.59
N ASN A 241 -16.34 19.65 4.89
CA ASN A 241 -15.03 19.31 5.45
C ASN A 241 -13.89 20.11 4.77
N ALA A 242 -13.92 21.44 4.87
CA ALA A 242 -12.84 22.29 4.35
C ALA A 242 -11.61 22.18 5.27
N PRO A 243 -10.44 21.76 4.76
CA PRO A 243 -9.22 21.72 5.57
C PRO A 243 -8.82 23.15 6.00
N LEU A 244 -8.32 23.29 7.22
CA LEU A 244 -7.55 24.44 7.64
C LEU A 244 -6.11 24.25 7.16
N VAL A 245 -5.51 25.32 6.64
CA VAL A 245 -4.13 25.35 6.16
C VAL A 245 -3.46 26.67 6.49
N GLY A 246 -2.13 26.70 6.40
CA GLY A 246 -1.35 27.91 6.61
C GLY A 246 -1.63 28.60 7.93
N THR A 247 -1.76 29.93 7.88
CA THR A 247 -1.95 30.76 9.07
C THR A 247 -3.21 30.40 9.87
N ALA A 248 -4.31 30.07 9.19
CA ALA A 248 -5.54 29.64 9.85
C ALA A 248 -5.39 28.30 10.59
N ALA A 249 -4.62 27.36 10.04
CA ALA A 249 -4.28 26.12 10.74
C ALA A 249 -3.39 26.39 11.95
N ALA A 250 -2.37 27.24 11.81
CA ALA A 250 -1.47 27.61 12.91
C ALA A 250 -2.24 28.25 14.08
N GLU A 251 -3.17 29.16 13.80
CA GLU A 251 -4.03 29.78 14.80
C GLU A 251 -4.94 28.76 15.50
N ALA A 252 -5.57 27.88 14.73
CA ALA A 252 -6.43 26.82 15.28
C ALA A 252 -5.65 25.83 16.15
N ARG A 253 -4.40 25.49 15.77
CA ARG A 253 -3.50 24.65 16.58
C ARG A 253 -3.14 25.35 17.88
N ALA A 254 -2.73 26.61 17.83
CA ALA A 254 -2.40 27.39 19.03
C ALA A 254 -3.61 27.53 19.97
N ALA A 255 -4.81 27.78 19.42
CA ALA A 255 -6.05 27.82 20.19
C ALA A 255 -6.36 26.47 20.84
N SER A 256 -6.17 25.37 20.11
CA SER A 256 -6.37 24.01 20.61
C SER A 256 -5.38 23.67 21.73
N ILE A 257 -4.09 24.06 21.62
CA ILE A 257 -3.12 23.92 22.72
C ILE A 257 -3.57 24.69 23.95
N ARG A 258 -3.96 25.96 23.83
CA ARG A 258 -4.40 26.76 24.97
C ARG A 258 -5.61 26.15 25.68
N ALA A 259 -6.54 25.57 24.91
CA ALA A 259 -7.75 24.96 25.45
C ALA A 259 -7.48 23.59 26.10
N LEU A 260 -6.71 22.72 25.43
CA LEU A 260 -6.48 21.34 25.86
C LEU A 260 -5.33 21.21 26.88
N ARG A 261 -4.39 22.15 26.87
CA ARG A 261 -3.20 22.21 27.73
C ARG A 261 -3.00 23.61 28.31
N PRO A 262 -3.92 24.07 29.17
CA PRO A 262 -3.83 25.40 29.77
C PRO A 262 -2.54 25.61 30.58
N ASP A 263 -1.98 24.52 31.14
CA ASP A 263 -0.69 24.53 31.84
C ASP A 263 0.52 24.85 30.94
N SER A 264 0.35 24.78 29.61
CA SER A 264 1.38 25.04 28.61
C SER A 264 1.20 26.38 27.90
N ALA A 265 0.07 27.07 28.11
CA ALA A 265 -0.31 28.27 27.36
C ALA A 265 0.71 29.42 27.50
N ALA A 266 1.18 29.71 28.71
CA ALA A 266 2.14 30.79 28.95
C ALA A 266 3.50 30.51 28.28
N SER A 267 3.92 29.25 28.22
CA SER A 267 5.19 28.84 27.60
C SER A 267 5.06 28.86 26.07
N LEU A 268 3.93 28.43 25.53
CA LEU A 268 3.58 28.59 24.12
C LEU A 268 3.65 30.07 23.70
N ASP A 269 3.01 30.96 24.44
CA ASP A 269 2.98 32.39 24.11
C ASP A 269 4.38 33.01 24.11
N LYS A 270 5.30 32.57 24.99
CA LYS A 270 6.72 32.99 24.95
C LYS A 270 7.42 32.54 23.67
N VAL A 271 7.17 31.32 23.20
CA VAL A 271 7.77 30.79 21.96
C VAL A 271 7.22 31.52 20.75
N LEU A 272 5.91 31.74 20.67
CA LEU A 272 5.29 32.51 19.59
C LEU A 272 5.77 33.97 19.58
N ALA A 273 5.91 34.59 20.75
CA ALA A 273 6.47 35.94 20.88
C ALA A 273 7.94 36.00 20.45
N LEU A 274 8.73 34.94 20.68
CA LEU A 274 10.10 34.83 20.16
C LEU A 274 10.09 34.77 18.62
N ALA A 275 9.19 34.00 18.02
CA ALA A 275 9.08 33.88 16.56
C ALA A 275 8.73 35.22 15.89
N GLY A 276 7.91 36.05 16.55
CA GLY A 276 7.52 37.39 16.06
C GLY A 276 8.64 38.45 16.10
N LYS A 277 9.81 38.18 16.68
CA LYS A 277 10.92 39.15 16.72
C LYS A 277 11.64 39.20 15.37
N THR A 278 12.02 40.41 14.95
CA THR A 278 12.77 40.65 13.70
C THR A 278 14.05 39.81 13.61
N ASP A 279 14.82 39.72 14.71
CA ASP A 279 16.07 38.96 14.75
C ASP A 279 15.88 37.44 14.62
N SER A 280 14.68 36.92 14.94
CA SER A 280 14.35 35.50 14.80
C SER A 280 13.99 35.11 13.35
N GLN A 281 13.63 36.07 12.50
CA GLN A 281 13.18 35.81 11.13
C GLN A 281 14.28 35.24 10.23
N ALA A 282 15.54 35.62 10.46
CA ALA A 282 16.67 35.01 9.76
C ALA A 282 16.85 33.54 10.14
N ALA A 283 16.82 33.24 11.45
CA ALA A 283 16.93 31.86 11.94
C ALA A 283 15.78 30.96 11.44
N LEU A 284 14.54 31.46 11.41
CA LEU A 284 13.39 30.72 10.88
C LEU A 284 13.57 30.33 9.40
N ARG A 285 14.08 31.24 8.57
CA ARG A 285 14.37 30.93 7.16
C ARG A 285 15.46 29.87 7.02
N ASP A 286 16.53 29.99 7.80
CA ASP A 286 17.65 29.03 7.76
C ASP A 286 17.21 27.64 8.26
N ILE A 287 16.36 27.58 9.29
CA ILE A 287 15.77 26.34 9.81
C ILE A 287 14.90 25.68 8.73
N ARG A 288 14.03 26.42 8.03
CA ARG A 288 13.21 25.87 6.92
C ARG A 288 14.06 25.28 5.81
N ALA A 289 15.04 26.05 5.32
CA ALA A 289 15.92 25.61 4.23
C ALA A 289 16.69 24.32 4.58
N GLU A 290 17.17 24.21 5.83
CA GLU A 290 17.85 23.02 6.31
C GLU A 290 16.87 21.83 6.49
N ARG A 291 15.64 22.05 6.99
CA ARG A 291 14.58 21.03 7.05
C ARG A 291 14.28 20.46 5.68
N ASP A 292 14.10 21.31 4.67
CA ASP A 292 13.82 20.87 3.31
C ASP A 292 14.98 20.05 2.73
N CYS A 293 16.23 20.43 3.03
CA CYS A 293 17.39 19.63 2.67
C CYS A 293 17.37 18.25 3.34
N GLN A 294 17.08 18.19 4.64
CA GLN A 294 17.04 16.96 5.42
C GLN A 294 15.98 15.99 4.90
N HIS A 295 14.79 16.49 4.53
CA HIS A 295 13.73 15.68 3.95
C HIS A 295 14.11 15.12 2.58
N ARG A 296 14.78 15.91 1.72
CA ARG A 296 15.33 15.40 0.44
C ARG A 296 16.37 14.31 0.67
N ALA A 297 17.26 14.49 1.65
CA ALA A 297 18.26 13.49 2.00
C ALA A 297 17.62 12.20 2.56
N LEU A 298 16.58 12.33 3.39
CA LEU A 298 15.81 11.20 3.91
C LEU A 298 15.14 10.41 2.78
N ARG A 299 14.47 11.10 1.83
CA ARG A 299 13.88 10.44 0.64
C ARG A 299 14.91 9.65 -0.15
N ALA A 300 16.10 10.20 -0.36
CA ALA A 300 17.17 9.52 -1.09
C ALA A 300 17.71 8.27 -0.34
N ALA A 301 17.80 8.35 1.00
CA ALA A 301 18.30 7.24 1.82
C ALA A 301 17.25 6.13 2.08
N ALA A 302 15.95 6.46 1.98
CA ALA A 302 14.85 5.52 2.25
C ALA A 302 14.92 4.28 1.35
N ASP A 303 15.08 4.49 0.05
CA ASP A 303 15.05 3.41 -0.94
C ASP A 303 16.22 2.42 -0.73
N GLN A 304 17.40 2.94 -0.37
CA GLN A 304 18.56 2.11 0.00
C GLN A 304 18.31 1.29 1.27
N THR A 305 17.71 1.90 2.29
CA THR A 305 17.40 1.24 3.57
C THR A 305 16.39 0.10 3.37
N ILE A 306 15.39 0.32 2.52
CA ILE A 306 14.39 -0.68 2.16
C ILE A 306 15.02 -1.85 1.41
N ALA A 307 15.91 -1.56 0.44
CA ALA A 307 16.63 -2.59 -0.31
C ALA A 307 17.51 -3.47 0.61
N GLN A 308 18.26 -2.86 1.53
CA GLN A 308 19.09 -3.59 2.49
C GLN A 308 18.28 -4.56 3.36
N ARG A 309 17.06 -4.17 3.78
CA ARG A 309 16.16 -5.08 4.51
C ARG A 309 15.72 -6.24 3.62
N ALA A 310 15.39 -5.99 2.35
CA ALA A 310 14.99 -7.04 1.42
C ALA A 310 16.11 -8.08 1.18
N ASP A 311 17.37 -7.63 1.12
CA ASP A 311 18.54 -8.52 1.05
C ASP A 311 18.67 -9.36 2.33
N ALA A 312 18.55 -8.72 3.51
CA ALA A 312 18.60 -9.42 4.79
C ALA A 312 17.45 -10.43 4.98
N ASP A 313 16.28 -10.21 4.36
CA ASP A 313 15.17 -11.17 4.33
C ASP A 313 15.46 -12.36 3.41
N ALA A 314 16.13 -12.12 2.28
CA ALA A 314 16.58 -13.19 1.39
C ALA A 314 17.61 -14.07 2.11
N ASP A 315 18.59 -13.46 2.78
CA ASP A 315 19.60 -14.17 3.57
C ASP A 315 18.99 -14.97 4.72
N LEU A 316 18.05 -14.37 5.45
CA LEU A 316 17.29 -15.08 6.50
C LEU A 316 16.56 -16.29 5.92
N THR A 317 15.86 -16.11 4.81
CA THR A 317 15.11 -17.19 4.15
C THR A 317 16.03 -18.32 3.72
N ASN A 318 17.15 -18.00 3.08
CA ASN A 318 18.16 -18.98 2.66
C ASN A 318 18.76 -19.72 3.86
N SER A 319 19.08 -19.00 4.94
CA SER A 319 19.62 -19.56 6.18
C SER A 319 18.64 -20.53 6.85
N LEU A 320 17.38 -20.13 6.99
CA LEU A 320 16.32 -20.97 7.54
C LEU A 320 16.09 -22.22 6.67
N ASN A 321 16.08 -22.05 5.35
CA ASN A 321 15.90 -23.15 4.40
C ASN A 321 17.03 -24.18 4.43
N ALA A 322 18.28 -23.70 4.56
CA ALA A 322 19.45 -24.56 4.63
C ALA A 322 19.52 -25.31 5.97
N LYS A 323 19.14 -24.66 7.07
CA LYS A 323 19.28 -25.20 8.42
C LYS A 323 18.15 -26.14 8.82
N TYR A 324 16.93 -25.86 8.41
CA TYR A 324 15.74 -26.57 8.86
C TYR A 324 15.02 -27.18 7.68
N PRO A 325 14.87 -28.51 7.59
CA PRO A 325 13.96 -29.14 6.63
C PRO A 325 12.49 -28.75 6.92
N ASN A 326 12.12 -28.74 8.21
CA ASN A 326 10.86 -28.21 8.73
C ASN A 326 11.20 -27.11 9.73
N LEU A 327 10.62 -25.92 9.58
CA LEU A 327 10.88 -24.81 10.49
C LEU A 327 10.44 -25.18 11.92
N PRO A 328 11.20 -24.78 12.97
CA PRO A 328 10.75 -24.96 14.34
C PRO A 328 9.47 -24.15 14.59
N VAL A 329 8.80 -24.44 15.71
CA VAL A 329 7.60 -23.69 16.10
C VAL A 329 7.99 -22.25 16.37
N ILE A 330 7.50 -21.33 15.54
CA ILE A 330 7.69 -19.90 15.73
C ILE A 330 6.68 -19.42 16.78
N PRO A 331 7.09 -18.65 17.80
CA PRO A 331 6.14 -18.16 18.81
C PRO A 331 5.00 -17.33 18.20
N HIS A 332 5.31 -16.50 17.21
CA HIS A 332 4.29 -15.69 16.54
C HIS A 332 4.59 -15.49 15.06
N VAL A 333 3.58 -15.64 14.22
CA VAL A 333 3.70 -15.49 12.76
C VAL A 333 2.76 -14.42 12.25
N ILE A 334 3.28 -13.46 11.50
CA ILE A 334 2.46 -12.47 10.79
C ILE A 334 2.42 -12.86 9.31
N VAL A 335 1.23 -13.14 8.76
CA VAL A 335 1.07 -13.40 7.33
C VAL A 335 0.81 -12.07 6.63
N GLY A 336 1.78 -11.64 5.82
CA GLY A 336 1.82 -10.33 5.19
C GLY A 336 3.03 -9.49 5.61
N SER A 337 3.28 -8.42 4.88
CA SER A 337 4.44 -7.52 5.08
C SER A 337 4.14 -6.06 4.73
N GLY A 338 2.87 -5.74 4.51
CA GLY A 338 2.43 -4.40 4.18
C GLY A 338 2.20 -3.52 5.40
N TRP A 339 1.41 -2.47 5.23
CA TRP A 339 1.12 -1.50 6.29
C TRP A 339 0.60 -2.15 7.57
N ALA A 340 -0.45 -2.97 7.48
CA ALA A 340 -1.05 -3.64 8.63
C ALA A 340 -0.03 -4.53 9.37
N ALA A 341 0.71 -5.37 8.64
CA ALA A 341 1.74 -6.24 9.22
C ALA A 341 2.89 -5.45 9.88
N THR A 342 3.27 -4.32 9.28
CA THR A 342 4.32 -3.46 9.83
C THR A 342 3.86 -2.80 11.12
N VAL A 343 2.65 -2.26 11.16
CA VAL A 343 2.09 -1.67 12.39
C VAL A 343 1.92 -2.73 13.47
N ASP A 344 1.44 -3.92 13.10
CA ASP A 344 1.32 -5.05 14.01
C ASP A 344 2.68 -5.37 14.64
N TYR A 345 3.71 -5.59 13.82
CA TYR A 345 5.08 -5.81 14.30
C TYR A 345 5.62 -4.71 15.21
N LEU A 346 5.41 -3.44 14.85
CA LEU A 346 5.91 -2.29 15.63
C LEU A 346 5.26 -2.16 17.01
N THR A 347 4.02 -2.66 17.14
CA THR A 347 3.19 -2.46 18.32
C THR A 347 2.99 -3.74 19.13
N LEU A 348 3.42 -4.89 18.60
CA LEU A 348 3.44 -6.16 19.30
C LEU A 348 4.33 -6.09 20.55
N PRO A 349 3.84 -6.58 21.71
CA PRO A 349 4.67 -6.81 22.88
C PRO A 349 5.87 -7.72 22.56
N PRO A 350 7.05 -7.51 23.18
CA PRO A 350 8.20 -8.38 22.96
C PRO A 350 7.89 -9.81 23.39
N LEU A 351 8.13 -10.77 22.49
CA LEU A 351 7.98 -12.19 22.77
C LEU A 351 9.32 -12.83 23.08
N THR A 352 9.39 -13.62 24.15
CA THR A 352 10.60 -14.37 24.49
C THR A 352 10.79 -15.54 23.54
N ASN A 353 11.98 -15.63 22.94
CA ASN A 353 12.37 -16.80 22.15
C ASN A 353 12.93 -17.90 23.06
N THR A 354 12.37 -19.10 22.98
CA THR A 354 12.90 -20.29 23.68
C THR A 354 13.82 -21.14 22.79
N SER A 355 13.82 -20.90 21.47
CA SER A 355 14.62 -21.61 20.46
C SER A 355 15.56 -20.62 19.77
N GLY A 356 16.71 -20.34 20.39
CA GLY A 356 17.58 -19.17 20.13
C GLY A 356 17.94 -18.81 18.67
N ASP A 357 17.80 -19.73 17.72
CA ASP A 357 18.21 -19.54 16.32
C ASP A 357 17.11 -19.05 15.36
N THR A 358 15.85 -18.98 15.81
CA THR A 358 14.73 -18.43 15.02
C THR A 358 14.16 -17.17 15.66
N PRO A 359 13.65 -16.20 14.90
CA PRO A 359 13.07 -15.00 15.50
C PRO A 359 11.78 -15.34 16.27
N SER A 360 11.50 -14.62 17.37
CA SER A 360 10.26 -14.80 18.14
C SER A 360 9.00 -14.46 17.34
N VAL A 361 9.13 -13.50 16.43
CA VAL A 361 8.09 -13.08 15.48
C VAL A 361 8.66 -13.26 14.09
N LEU A 362 7.95 -13.94 13.18
CA LEU A 362 8.35 -14.11 11.79
C LEU A 362 7.23 -13.67 10.85
N ALA A 363 7.52 -12.71 9.98
CA ALA A 363 6.59 -12.37 8.89
C ALA A 363 6.72 -13.38 7.74
N VAL A 364 5.62 -13.76 7.11
CA VAL A 364 5.59 -14.64 5.93
C VAL A 364 4.95 -13.88 4.77
N ALA A 365 5.76 -13.52 3.77
CA ALA A 365 5.31 -12.77 2.59
C ALA A 365 6.35 -12.88 1.45
N SER A 366 5.93 -12.70 0.20
CA SER A 366 6.83 -12.79 -0.97
C SER A 366 7.88 -11.67 -1.05
N GLY A 367 7.62 -10.52 -0.42
CA GLY A 367 8.48 -9.33 -0.40
C GLY A 367 7.84 -8.23 0.44
N SER A 368 8.28 -6.97 0.30
CA SER A 368 7.64 -5.82 0.95
C SER A 368 6.32 -5.43 0.25
N GLY A 369 5.18 -5.64 0.93
CA GLY A 369 3.84 -5.33 0.42
C GLY A 369 3.45 -3.86 0.60
N VAL A 370 4.20 -2.95 0.01
CA VAL A 370 4.02 -1.49 0.17
C VAL A 370 3.10 -0.90 -0.90
N VAL A 371 2.28 0.08 -0.53
CA VAL A 371 1.25 0.70 -1.40
C VAL A 371 1.86 1.42 -2.61
N ASN A 372 3.14 1.83 -2.56
CA ASN A 372 3.84 2.41 -3.71
C ASN A 372 4.18 1.40 -4.81
N ASN A 373 4.09 0.08 -4.54
CA ASN A 373 4.13 -0.91 -5.63
C ASN A 373 3.01 -0.64 -6.64
N LEU A 374 1.93 0.02 -6.19
CA LEU A 374 0.78 0.42 -6.99
C LEU A 374 0.95 1.72 -7.80
N GLY A 375 2.17 2.25 -7.88
CA GLY A 375 2.44 3.54 -8.51
C GLY A 375 2.63 4.69 -7.55
N ASP A 376 2.97 5.84 -8.12
CA ASP A 376 2.99 7.11 -7.39
C ASP A 376 1.71 7.90 -7.68
N PHE A 377 0.82 7.96 -6.71
CA PHE A 377 -0.48 8.61 -6.79
C PHE A 377 -0.84 9.22 -5.44
N ARG A 378 -1.73 10.22 -5.44
CA ARG A 378 -2.22 10.84 -4.21
C ARG A 378 -3.07 9.86 -3.43
N LEU A 379 -2.80 9.65 -2.15
CA LEU A 379 -3.67 8.88 -1.28
C LEU A 379 -4.93 9.69 -0.92
N THR A 380 -5.99 9.00 -0.50
CA THR A 380 -7.28 9.64 -0.14
C THR A 380 -7.27 10.41 1.16
N GLN A 381 -6.14 10.42 1.84
CA GLN A 381 -5.99 10.83 3.21
C GLN A 381 -4.76 11.75 3.29
N PRO A 382 -4.83 12.86 4.05
CA PRO A 382 -3.64 13.64 4.37
C PRO A 382 -2.64 12.79 5.17
N ALA A 383 -1.41 13.28 5.31
CA ALA A 383 -0.37 12.54 6.00
C ALA A 383 -0.74 12.20 7.46
N MET A 384 -1.45 13.08 8.19
CA MET A 384 -1.90 12.79 9.56
C MET A 384 -2.78 11.54 9.62
N ASP A 385 -3.68 11.33 8.66
CA ASP A 385 -4.61 10.20 8.66
C ASP A 385 -3.92 8.85 8.39
N ASN A 386 -2.64 8.88 8.00
CA ASN A 386 -1.83 7.72 7.64
C ASN A 386 -0.69 7.44 8.63
N GLU A 387 -0.72 8.06 9.81
CA GLU A 387 0.33 7.85 10.81
C GLU A 387 0.49 6.38 11.21
N LEU A 388 1.74 6.05 11.47
CA LEU A 388 2.23 4.72 11.83
C LEU A 388 2.64 4.74 13.31
N PRO A 389 1.81 4.20 14.22
CA PRO A 389 2.17 4.08 15.62
C PRO A 389 3.48 3.32 15.80
N GLY A 390 4.37 3.84 16.65
CA GLY A 390 5.69 3.25 16.91
C GLY A 390 6.70 3.42 15.77
N ALA A 391 6.32 3.99 14.62
CA ALA A 391 7.26 4.25 13.54
C ALA A 391 8.11 5.50 13.85
N PRO A 392 9.42 5.43 13.54
CA PRO A 392 10.33 6.56 13.77
C PRO A 392 10.12 7.70 12.78
N PHE A 393 9.61 7.41 11.58
CA PHE A 393 9.25 8.39 10.55
C PHE A 393 7.81 8.19 10.12
N GLN A 394 7.14 9.29 9.82
CA GLN A 394 5.75 9.33 9.40
C GLN A 394 5.65 9.66 7.90
N PRO A 395 4.52 9.38 7.24
CA PRO A 395 4.36 9.68 5.81
C PRO A 395 4.63 11.16 5.44
N ALA A 396 4.35 12.10 6.36
CA ALA A 396 4.65 13.52 6.20
C ALA A 396 6.15 13.81 6.04
N ASP A 397 7.03 13.00 6.65
CA ASP A 397 8.48 13.19 6.59
C ASP A 397 9.04 12.93 5.18
N PHE A 398 8.33 12.12 4.39
CA PHE A 398 8.72 11.77 3.03
C PHE A 398 7.99 12.58 1.95
N ALA A 399 6.90 13.28 2.30
CA ALA A 399 6.08 14.03 1.36
C ALA A 399 6.86 15.18 0.70
N GLU A 400 6.68 15.36 -0.62
CA GLU A 400 7.29 16.47 -1.36
C GLU A 400 6.65 17.80 -1.01
N ASP A 401 5.32 17.82 -1.00
CA ASP A 401 4.49 18.90 -0.48
C ASP A 401 3.76 18.38 0.77
N ARG A 402 3.85 19.12 1.87
CA ARG A 402 3.22 18.74 3.14
C ARG A 402 1.77 19.26 3.25
N ASP A 403 1.47 20.34 2.52
CA ASP A 403 0.17 21.01 2.46
C ASP A 403 -0.84 20.29 1.54
N ASP A 404 -0.43 19.18 0.91
CA ASP A 404 -1.27 18.36 0.03
C ASP A 404 -1.47 16.93 0.57
N PHE A 405 -2.24 16.13 -0.15
CA PHE A 405 -2.38 14.70 0.12
C PHE A 405 -1.02 14.00 0.07
N VAL A 406 -0.84 13.01 0.94
CA VAL A 406 0.36 12.20 0.90
C VAL A 406 0.33 11.30 -0.35
N PHE A 407 1.45 11.25 -1.07
CA PHE A 407 1.61 10.35 -2.20
C PHE A 407 1.94 8.93 -1.71
N SER A 408 1.49 7.93 -2.47
CA SER A 408 1.72 6.52 -2.19
C SER A 408 3.21 6.18 -2.05
N THR A 409 4.11 6.85 -2.79
CA THR A 409 5.57 6.70 -2.62
C THR A 409 6.07 7.16 -1.26
N ALA A 410 5.64 8.32 -0.80
CA ALA A 410 6.00 8.84 0.53
C ALA A 410 5.46 7.93 1.65
N PHE A 411 4.22 7.46 1.52
CA PHE A 411 3.64 6.49 2.44
C PHE A 411 4.37 5.13 2.41
N GLY A 412 4.66 4.60 1.21
CA GLY A 412 5.40 3.36 1.03
C GLY A 412 6.82 3.42 1.62
N ARG A 413 7.50 4.58 1.49
CA ARG A 413 8.79 4.84 2.14
C ARG A 413 8.66 4.85 3.66
N ALA A 414 7.63 5.48 4.23
CA ALA A 414 7.41 5.46 5.68
C ALA A 414 7.22 4.03 6.21
N VAL A 415 6.35 3.24 5.57
CA VAL A 415 6.13 1.83 5.93
C VAL A 415 7.42 1.01 5.77
N GLY A 416 8.10 1.13 4.63
CA GLY A 416 9.31 0.38 4.31
C GLY A 416 10.48 0.70 5.24
N VAL A 417 10.71 1.97 5.55
CA VAL A 417 11.75 2.41 6.49
C VAL A 417 11.41 1.96 7.91
N ALA A 418 10.15 2.08 8.34
CA ALA A 418 9.74 1.62 9.67
C ALA A 418 9.98 0.11 9.83
N ARG A 419 9.60 -0.69 8.83
CA ARG A 419 9.89 -2.13 8.76
C ARG A 419 11.39 -2.43 8.82
N ALA A 420 12.19 -1.71 8.03
CA ALA A 420 13.63 -1.92 7.95
C ALA A 420 14.34 -1.60 9.28
N LEU A 421 14.02 -0.46 9.89
CA LEU A 421 14.63 -0.02 11.14
C LEU A 421 14.20 -0.86 12.34
N ALA A 422 12.95 -1.35 12.35
CA ALA A 422 12.48 -2.28 13.37
C ALA A 422 13.10 -3.68 13.21
N GLY A 423 13.76 -3.96 12.09
CA GLY A 423 14.40 -5.24 11.83
C GLY A 423 13.39 -6.38 11.61
N MET A 424 12.17 -6.08 11.14
CA MET A 424 11.09 -7.04 10.98
C MET A 424 11.53 -8.22 10.09
N PRO A 425 11.74 -9.43 10.65
CA PRO A 425 12.28 -10.56 9.91
C PRO A 425 11.20 -11.14 9.00
N THR A 426 11.48 -11.29 7.71
CA THR A 426 10.51 -11.83 6.74
C THR A 426 11.05 -13.09 6.06
N TYR A 427 10.28 -14.17 6.14
CA TYR A 427 10.49 -15.39 5.37
C TYR A 427 9.80 -15.26 4.00
N ARG A 428 10.60 -15.26 2.94
CA ARG A 428 10.20 -14.90 1.58
C ARG A 428 9.47 -16.02 0.84
N THR A 429 8.18 -16.18 1.12
CA THR A 429 7.27 -17.11 0.44
C THR A 429 5.82 -16.63 0.54
N LEU A 430 4.89 -17.29 -0.15
CA LEU A 430 3.45 -17.09 0.05
C LEU A 430 2.91 -18.17 0.99
N ALA A 431 1.99 -17.79 1.89
CA ALA A 431 1.15 -18.77 2.57
C ALA A 431 0.02 -19.21 1.62
N THR A 432 -0.28 -20.50 1.59
CA THR A 432 -1.36 -21.08 0.78
C THR A 432 -2.47 -21.70 1.62
N LYS A 433 -2.18 -22.03 2.89
CA LYS A 433 -3.14 -22.58 3.84
C LYS A 433 -2.70 -22.30 5.28
N VAL A 434 -3.68 -22.12 6.16
CA VAL A 434 -3.53 -22.02 7.62
C VAL A 434 -4.49 -23.02 8.26
N GLU A 435 -3.97 -23.83 9.16
CA GLU A 435 -4.74 -24.85 9.88
C GLU A 435 -4.58 -24.69 11.38
N THR A 436 -5.67 -24.86 12.11
CA THR A 436 -5.67 -24.97 13.57
C THR A 436 -5.45 -26.43 13.97
N LYS A 437 -4.63 -26.66 15.00
CA LYS A 437 -4.27 -28.01 15.47
C LYS A 437 -5.51 -28.83 15.79
N PRO A 438 -5.78 -29.92 15.06
CA PRO A 438 -6.87 -30.83 15.40
C PRO A 438 -6.58 -31.56 16.71
N ALA A 439 -7.65 -31.94 17.43
CA ALA A 439 -7.52 -32.78 18.61
C ALA A 439 -6.81 -34.11 18.25
N GLY A 440 -5.78 -34.48 18.99
CA GLY A 440 -5.01 -35.71 18.76
C GLY A 440 -3.98 -35.65 17.61
N ALA A 441 -3.81 -34.50 16.94
CA ALA A 441 -2.80 -34.36 15.90
C ALA A 441 -1.37 -34.37 16.48
N SER A 442 -0.47 -35.13 15.84
CA SER A 442 0.94 -35.27 16.20
C SER A 442 1.80 -34.09 15.70
N TRP A 443 1.38 -32.86 15.99
CA TRP A 443 2.17 -31.66 15.70
C TRP A 443 3.23 -31.40 16.78
N PRO A 444 4.33 -30.69 16.46
CA PRO A 444 5.35 -30.32 17.44
C PRO A 444 4.77 -29.68 18.71
N ALA A 445 5.47 -29.84 19.83
CA ALA A 445 5.09 -29.23 21.10
C ALA A 445 5.02 -27.70 20.97
N GLY A 446 4.00 -27.08 21.57
CA GLY A 446 3.77 -25.63 21.47
C GLY A 446 3.11 -25.17 20.16
N ALA A 447 3.08 -25.99 19.11
CA ALA A 447 2.39 -25.65 17.87
C ALA A 447 0.87 -25.68 18.06
N ARG A 448 0.21 -24.60 17.64
CA ARG A 448 -1.25 -24.49 17.57
C ARG A 448 -1.76 -24.25 16.17
N TYR A 449 -0.91 -23.70 15.32
CA TYR A 449 -1.22 -23.43 13.92
C TYR A 449 -0.15 -23.99 13.02
N ARG A 450 -0.57 -24.40 11.82
CA ARG A 450 0.31 -24.85 10.74
C ARG A 450 0.02 -24.01 9.50
N LEU A 451 1.06 -23.44 8.93
CA LEU A 451 1.02 -22.72 7.67
C LEU A 451 1.65 -23.60 6.60
N THR A 452 0.96 -23.75 5.47
CA THR A 452 1.54 -24.32 4.25
C THR A 452 2.02 -23.17 3.38
N THR A 453 3.23 -23.30 2.86
CA THR A 453 3.87 -22.29 2.01
C THR A 453 3.77 -22.69 0.53
N SER A 454 3.93 -21.75 -0.39
CA SER A 454 3.79 -21.99 -1.83
C SER A 454 4.81 -22.96 -2.40
N ASP A 455 5.95 -23.11 -1.74
CA ASP A 455 7.00 -24.10 -2.01
C ASP A 455 6.73 -25.46 -1.32
N GLY A 456 5.55 -25.65 -0.74
CA GLY A 456 5.10 -26.91 -0.14
C GLY A 456 5.64 -27.19 1.26
N ARG A 457 6.35 -26.24 1.87
CA ARG A 457 6.92 -26.41 3.22
C ARG A 457 5.88 -26.10 4.29
N GLU A 458 6.03 -26.77 5.42
CA GLU A 458 5.22 -26.52 6.61
C GLU A 458 5.97 -25.62 7.60
N LEU A 459 5.25 -24.64 8.14
CA LEU A 459 5.71 -23.76 9.20
C LEU A 459 4.72 -23.87 10.36
N TYR A 460 5.21 -24.14 11.57
CA TYR A 460 4.38 -24.25 12.76
C TYR A 460 4.46 -22.97 13.59
N ALA A 461 3.32 -22.54 14.14
CA ALA A 461 3.23 -21.33 14.96
C ALA A 461 2.47 -21.59 16.25
N HIS A 462 2.82 -20.86 17.31
CA HIS A 462 2.04 -20.83 18.54
C HIS A 462 0.84 -19.87 18.43
N SER A 463 1.05 -18.70 17.83
CA SER A 463 0.01 -17.74 17.48
C SER A 463 0.27 -17.14 16.09
N LEU A 464 -0.77 -16.62 15.43
CA LEU A 464 -0.64 -15.99 14.12
C LEU A 464 -1.61 -14.83 13.87
N ASP A 465 -1.15 -13.89 13.06
CA ASP A 465 -1.95 -12.76 12.58
C ASP A 465 -2.03 -12.75 11.05
N LEU A 466 -3.25 -12.62 10.54
CA LEU A 466 -3.52 -12.46 9.12
C LEU A 466 -3.65 -10.98 8.80
N ALA A 467 -2.59 -10.42 8.26
CA ALA A 467 -2.48 -9.03 7.80
C ALA A 467 -2.30 -8.96 6.28
N THR A 468 -3.05 -9.80 5.55
CA THR A 468 -2.93 -10.02 4.10
C THR A 468 -3.55 -8.92 3.23
N GLY A 469 -4.18 -7.92 3.81
CA GLY A 469 -4.98 -6.93 3.06
C GLY A 469 -6.31 -7.51 2.54
N LEU A 470 -6.89 -6.92 1.50
CA LEU A 470 -8.21 -7.33 0.98
C LEU A 470 -8.15 -8.61 0.10
N GLY A 471 -6.96 -9.18 -0.14
CA GLY A 471 -6.74 -10.41 -0.92
C GLY A 471 -6.13 -10.17 -2.31
N PRO A 472 -6.02 -11.20 -3.16
CA PRO A 472 -5.63 -11.01 -4.57
C PRO A 472 -6.73 -10.29 -5.36
N ALA A 473 -6.37 -9.77 -6.54
CA ALA A 473 -7.33 -9.10 -7.41
C ALA A 473 -8.46 -10.03 -7.87
N ARG A 474 -9.65 -9.47 -7.99
CA ARG A 474 -10.86 -10.16 -8.41
C ARG A 474 -10.85 -10.34 -9.92
N ILE A 475 -10.67 -11.57 -10.35
CA ILE A 475 -10.71 -12.00 -11.74
C ILE A 475 -12.15 -12.42 -12.07
N PRO A 476 -12.77 -11.93 -13.16
CA PRO A 476 -14.05 -12.44 -13.61
C PRO A 476 -13.94 -13.89 -14.09
N GLN A 477 -15.06 -14.60 -13.95
CA GLN A 477 -15.24 -15.89 -14.57
C GLN A 477 -15.74 -15.73 -16.00
N ALA A 478 -15.41 -16.70 -16.85
CA ALA A 478 -15.94 -16.82 -18.19
C ALA A 478 -17.46 -17.02 -18.13
N VAL A 479 -18.15 -16.60 -19.19
CA VAL A 479 -19.56 -16.98 -19.44
C VAL A 479 -19.65 -17.63 -20.81
N SER A 480 -20.72 -18.41 -21.04
CA SER A 480 -20.91 -19.18 -22.29
C SER A 480 -19.72 -20.12 -22.57
N LEU A 481 -19.68 -21.24 -21.84
CA LEU A 481 -18.52 -22.15 -21.84
C LEU A 481 -18.49 -23.13 -23.03
N ALA A 482 -19.63 -23.40 -23.66
CA ALA A 482 -19.78 -24.48 -24.63
C ALA A 482 -18.80 -24.33 -25.81
N GLY A 483 -18.09 -25.43 -26.14
CA GLY A 483 -17.11 -25.48 -27.23
C GLY A 483 -15.78 -24.78 -26.95
N ARG A 484 -15.46 -24.49 -25.69
CA ARG A 484 -14.24 -23.75 -25.29
C ARG A 484 -13.32 -24.60 -24.42
N THR A 485 -12.04 -24.22 -24.43
CA THR A 485 -11.00 -24.85 -23.63
C THR A 485 -10.24 -23.79 -22.86
N PHE A 486 -10.12 -24.01 -21.55
CA PHE A 486 -9.38 -23.17 -20.63
C PHE A 486 -8.15 -23.95 -20.14
N VAL A 487 -6.99 -23.31 -20.08
CA VAL A 487 -5.73 -23.89 -19.66
C VAL A 487 -5.21 -23.14 -18.45
N ASP A 488 -4.65 -23.88 -17.48
CA ASP A 488 -3.81 -23.29 -16.44
C ASP A 488 -2.45 -22.98 -17.06
N PRO A 489 -2.08 -21.69 -17.24
CA PRO A 489 -0.87 -21.32 -17.94
C PRO A 489 0.42 -21.72 -17.20
N ARG A 490 0.32 -22.07 -15.90
CA ARG A 490 1.45 -22.55 -15.09
C ARG A 490 1.66 -24.05 -15.25
N THR A 491 0.59 -24.83 -15.20
CA THR A 491 0.69 -26.30 -15.11
C THR A 491 0.39 -27.01 -16.43
N GLY A 492 -0.30 -26.36 -17.36
CA GLY A 492 -0.72 -26.92 -18.64
C GLY A 492 -2.00 -27.76 -18.57
N TYR A 493 -2.54 -28.06 -17.39
CA TYR A 493 -3.83 -28.74 -17.24
C TYR A 493 -4.96 -27.91 -17.87
N GLN A 494 -5.97 -28.60 -18.38
CA GLN A 494 -7.02 -27.98 -19.19
C GLN A 494 -8.40 -28.42 -18.74
N THR A 495 -9.37 -27.52 -18.90
CA THR A 495 -10.80 -27.83 -18.86
C THR A 495 -11.39 -27.54 -20.22
N ALA A 496 -11.78 -28.59 -20.92
CA ALA A 496 -12.54 -28.50 -22.16
C ALA A 496 -14.02 -28.67 -21.85
N VAL A 497 -14.84 -27.75 -22.37
CA VAL A 497 -16.29 -27.85 -22.31
C VAL A 497 -16.78 -28.07 -23.72
N ASP A 498 -17.41 -29.21 -23.96
CA ASP A 498 -17.88 -29.56 -25.30
C ASP A 498 -19.10 -28.68 -25.71
N PRO A 499 -19.58 -28.76 -26.96
CA PRO A 499 -20.78 -28.03 -27.38
C PRO A 499 -22.06 -28.39 -26.61
N SER A 500 -22.13 -29.59 -26.01
CA SER A 500 -23.23 -30.04 -25.13
C SER A 500 -23.19 -29.39 -23.75
N GLY A 501 -22.03 -28.86 -23.35
CA GLY A 501 -21.77 -28.34 -22.01
C GLY A 501 -21.10 -29.34 -21.06
N ASP A 502 -20.75 -30.53 -21.53
CA ASP A 502 -20.05 -31.54 -20.73
C ASP A 502 -18.58 -31.14 -20.52
N ILE A 503 -18.09 -31.39 -19.30
CA ILE A 503 -16.79 -30.94 -18.85
C ILE A 503 -15.79 -32.09 -18.86
N HIS A 504 -14.66 -31.89 -19.53
CA HIS A 504 -13.51 -32.79 -19.54
C HIS A 504 -12.29 -32.09 -18.96
N VAL A 505 -11.59 -32.79 -18.06
CA VAL A 505 -10.28 -32.36 -17.57
C VAL A 505 -9.22 -33.06 -18.41
N LEU A 506 -8.27 -32.30 -18.94
CA LEU A 506 -7.16 -32.81 -19.74
C LEU A 506 -5.82 -32.52 -19.06
N ASP A 507 -4.87 -33.44 -19.21
CA ASP A 507 -3.47 -33.25 -18.81
C ASP A 507 -2.75 -32.25 -19.73
N PRO A 508 -1.49 -31.87 -19.42
CA PRO A 508 -0.72 -30.96 -20.28
C PRO A 508 -0.47 -31.47 -21.71
N ALA A 509 -0.56 -32.78 -21.94
CA ALA A 509 -0.45 -33.40 -23.25
C ALA A 509 -1.79 -33.43 -24.02
N GLY A 510 -2.91 -33.06 -23.37
CA GLY A 510 -4.25 -33.05 -23.94
C GLY A 510 -5.03 -34.36 -23.78
N HIS A 511 -4.56 -35.30 -22.96
CA HIS A 511 -5.28 -36.54 -22.68
C HIS A 511 -6.24 -36.37 -21.50
N VAL A 512 -7.34 -37.13 -21.48
CA VAL A 512 -8.30 -37.12 -20.37
C VAL A 512 -7.61 -37.48 -19.05
N TYR A 513 -7.77 -36.61 -18.05
CA TYR A 513 -7.16 -36.73 -16.73
C TYR A 513 -8.23 -36.92 -15.65
N THR A 514 -8.13 -38.02 -14.91
CA THR A 514 -9.09 -38.39 -13.85
C THR A 514 -8.51 -38.25 -12.44
N GLY A 515 -7.22 -37.95 -12.30
CA GLY A 515 -6.58 -37.74 -11.01
C GLY A 515 -6.99 -36.42 -10.33
N GLN A 516 -6.55 -36.20 -9.10
CA GLN A 516 -6.74 -34.90 -8.44
C GLN A 516 -5.90 -33.82 -9.12
N LEU A 517 -6.51 -32.65 -9.35
CA LEU A 517 -5.81 -31.45 -9.78
C LEU A 517 -5.20 -30.72 -8.57
N PRO A 518 -4.09 -29.98 -8.75
CA PRO A 518 -3.62 -29.03 -7.74
C PRO A 518 -4.72 -28.03 -7.36
N ALA A 519 -4.79 -27.62 -6.09
CA ALA A 519 -5.87 -26.77 -5.60
C ALA A 519 -6.01 -25.44 -6.37
N GLU A 520 -4.90 -24.79 -6.70
CA GLU A 520 -4.90 -23.55 -7.49
C GLU A 520 -5.35 -23.79 -8.94
N THR A 521 -4.97 -24.92 -9.54
CA THR A 521 -5.41 -25.33 -10.88
C THR A 521 -6.90 -25.62 -10.90
N SER A 522 -7.40 -26.37 -9.91
CA SER A 522 -8.82 -26.59 -9.70
C SER A 522 -9.59 -25.29 -9.51
N TRP A 523 -9.03 -24.37 -8.73
CA TRP A 523 -9.63 -23.07 -8.51
C TRP A 523 -9.69 -22.26 -9.80
N LEU A 524 -8.60 -22.18 -10.55
CA LEU A 524 -8.49 -21.41 -11.78
C LEU A 524 -9.46 -21.92 -12.85
N LEU A 525 -9.49 -23.24 -13.01
CA LEU A 525 -10.27 -23.92 -14.04
C LEU A 525 -11.72 -24.21 -13.63
N GLY A 526 -12.12 -23.87 -12.41
CA GLY A 526 -13.48 -24.05 -11.91
C GLY A 526 -13.95 -25.51 -11.84
N VAL A 527 -13.02 -26.46 -11.79
CA VAL A 527 -13.33 -27.90 -11.83
C VAL A 527 -12.45 -28.67 -10.84
N ARG A 528 -13.00 -29.73 -10.25
CA ARG A 528 -12.23 -30.74 -9.53
C ARG A 528 -12.65 -32.13 -9.97
N ASN A 529 -11.75 -33.09 -9.89
CA ASN A 529 -12.12 -34.50 -10.06
C ASN A 529 -12.55 -35.08 -8.71
N VAL A 530 -13.75 -35.65 -8.65
CA VAL A 530 -14.27 -36.42 -7.52
C VAL A 530 -14.53 -37.84 -8.03
N ASP A 531 -13.85 -38.83 -7.44
CA ASP A 531 -13.94 -40.24 -7.86
C ASP A 531 -13.68 -40.46 -9.36
N GLY A 532 -12.77 -39.68 -9.93
CA GLY A 532 -12.42 -39.74 -11.35
C GLY A 532 -13.37 -38.99 -12.28
N ILE A 533 -14.41 -38.35 -11.75
CA ILE A 533 -15.42 -37.60 -12.52
C ILE A 533 -15.20 -36.10 -12.34
N PRO A 534 -15.09 -35.32 -13.44
CA PRO A 534 -15.06 -33.87 -13.38
C PRO A 534 -16.34 -33.31 -12.75
N GLN A 535 -16.20 -32.55 -11.67
CA GLN A 535 -17.26 -31.80 -11.01
C GLN A 535 -17.00 -30.30 -11.16
N LYS A 536 -17.97 -29.60 -11.76
CA LYS A 536 -17.96 -28.13 -11.83
C LYS A 536 -18.09 -27.54 -10.43
N LEU A 537 -17.20 -26.61 -10.10
CA LEU A 537 -17.27 -25.78 -8.90
C LEU A 537 -17.94 -24.44 -9.23
N TYR A 538 -17.51 -23.82 -10.32
CA TYR A 538 -17.99 -22.55 -10.87
C TYR A 538 -17.44 -22.39 -12.29
N ASP A 539 -17.67 -21.26 -12.95
CA ASP A 539 -17.15 -21.01 -14.29
C ASP A 539 -15.62 -20.70 -14.25
N PRO A 540 -14.80 -21.22 -15.20
CA PRO A 540 -13.36 -20.97 -15.24
C PRO A 540 -13.03 -19.48 -15.23
N PHE A 541 -11.95 -19.07 -14.57
CA PHE A 541 -11.50 -17.68 -14.56
C PHE A 541 -10.86 -17.29 -15.88
N LEU A 542 -11.01 -16.02 -16.29
CA LEU A 542 -10.45 -15.50 -17.55
C LEU A 542 -8.92 -15.41 -17.56
N LEU A 543 -8.33 -15.24 -16.38
CA LEU A 543 -6.92 -14.99 -16.17
C LEU A 543 -6.43 -15.82 -14.97
N ASP A 544 -5.16 -16.14 -14.96
CA ASP A 544 -4.50 -16.63 -13.76
C ASP A 544 -4.07 -15.49 -12.81
N PRO A 545 -3.59 -15.80 -11.59
CA PRO A 545 -3.13 -14.79 -10.63
C PRO A 545 -1.91 -13.98 -11.11
N GLN A 546 -1.28 -14.35 -12.22
CA GLN A 546 -0.18 -13.62 -12.84
C GLN A 546 -0.65 -12.81 -14.05
N GLY A 547 -1.95 -12.83 -14.36
CA GLY A 547 -2.55 -12.03 -15.42
C GLY A 547 -2.43 -12.66 -16.81
N ARG A 548 -2.12 -13.95 -16.88
CA ARG A 548 -2.04 -14.70 -18.14
C ARG A 548 -3.44 -15.21 -18.50
N PRO A 549 -3.93 -14.92 -19.73
CA PRO A 549 -5.16 -15.50 -20.25
C PRO A 549 -5.20 -17.02 -20.12
N THR A 550 -6.33 -17.53 -19.60
CA THR A 550 -6.59 -18.97 -19.52
C THR A 550 -7.14 -19.52 -20.83
N GLU A 551 -7.62 -18.67 -21.73
CA GLU A 551 -8.00 -19.12 -23.07
C GLU A 551 -6.77 -19.21 -23.97
N ARG A 552 -6.60 -20.38 -24.60
CA ARG A 552 -5.39 -20.73 -25.34
C ARG A 552 -5.28 -20.07 -26.72
N ARG A 553 -6.43 -19.75 -27.34
CA ARG A 553 -6.48 -19.24 -28.72
C ARG A 553 -5.86 -17.86 -28.82
N VAL A 554 -5.09 -17.65 -29.88
CA VAL A 554 -4.50 -16.37 -30.27
C VAL A 554 -5.25 -15.84 -31.49
N SER A 555 -5.70 -14.59 -31.44
CA SER A 555 -6.51 -14.00 -32.52
C SER A 555 -5.70 -13.03 -33.39
N ASP A 556 -5.90 -13.11 -34.70
CA ASP A 556 -5.51 -12.03 -35.60
C ASP A 556 -6.48 -10.85 -35.41
N PRO A 557 -6.00 -9.66 -35.01
CA PRO A 557 -6.88 -8.55 -34.65
C PRO A 557 -7.62 -8.00 -35.88
N ASP A 558 -7.01 -8.07 -37.08
CA ASP A 558 -7.53 -7.47 -38.31
C ASP A 558 -8.65 -8.31 -38.94
N THR A 559 -8.48 -9.63 -38.95
CA THR A 559 -9.41 -10.54 -39.65
C THR A 559 -10.34 -11.29 -38.71
N GLY A 560 -9.99 -11.41 -37.43
CA GLY A 560 -10.74 -12.20 -36.45
C GLY A 560 -10.50 -13.71 -36.51
N TYR A 561 -9.67 -14.19 -37.43
CA TYR A 561 -9.19 -15.58 -37.40
C TYR A 561 -8.39 -15.84 -36.12
N SER A 562 -8.35 -17.09 -35.68
CA SER A 562 -7.57 -17.47 -34.51
C SER A 562 -6.91 -18.82 -34.66
N VAL A 563 -5.84 -19.04 -33.91
CA VAL A 563 -5.11 -20.32 -33.86
C VAL A 563 -4.99 -20.77 -32.42
N ASP A 564 -5.14 -22.07 -32.16
CA ASP A 564 -4.70 -22.69 -30.91
C ASP A 564 -3.23 -23.11 -31.07
N PRO A 565 -2.26 -22.48 -30.37
CA PRO A 565 -0.86 -22.75 -30.63
C PRO A 565 -0.36 -24.15 -30.32
N GLY A 566 -1.05 -24.92 -29.47
CA GLY A 566 -0.57 -26.27 -29.18
C GLY A 566 -1.43 -27.40 -29.73
N THR A 567 -2.51 -27.12 -30.44
CA THR A 567 -3.09 -28.07 -31.41
C THR A 567 -2.81 -27.68 -32.86
N GLN A 568 -2.37 -26.45 -33.11
CA GLN A 568 -2.24 -25.82 -34.43
C GLN A 568 -3.57 -25.78 -35.21
N ALA A 569 -4.69 -25.94 -34.52
CA ALA A 569 -6.01 -25.79 -35.11
C ALA A 569 -6.30 -24.30 -35.36
N THR A 570 -6.75 -23.98 -36.57
CA THR A 570 -7.10 -22.61 -36.98
C THR A 570 -8.60 -22.49 -37.13
N TYR A 571 -9.14 -21.36 -36.71
CA TYR A 571 -10.57 -21.07 -36.67
C TYR A 571 -10.85 -19.76 -37.40
N ASP A 572 -11.95 -19.73 -38.15
CA ASP A 572 -12.48 -18.52 -38.74
C ASP A 572 -13.16 -17.61 -37.67
N PRO A 573 -13.60 -16.40 -38.03
CA PRO A 573 -14.25 -15.49 -37.08
C PRO A 573 -15.57 -16.02 -36.48
N SER A 574 -16.20 -17.01 -37.11
CA SER A 574 -17.39 -17.68 -36.57
C SER A 574 -17.05 -18.78 -35.55
N GLY A 575 -15.76 -19.09 -35.39
CA GLY A 575 -15.28 -20.17 -34.54
C GLY A 575 -15.25 -21.54 -35.21
N THR A 576 -15.48 -21.61 -36.52
CA THR A 576 -15.42 -22.86 -37.30
C THR A 576 -13.97 -23.19 -37.64
N GLN A 577 -13.56 -24.44 -37.44
CA GLN A 577 -12.21 -24.88 -37.78
C GLN A 577 -12.00 -24.88 -39.31
N VAL A 578 -10.87 -24.36 -39.76
CA VAL A 578 -10.49 -24.25 -41.17
C VAL A 578 -9.07 -24.79 -41.39
N ASP A 579 -8.79 -25.23 -42.61
CA ASP A 579 -7.44 -25.64 -43.00
C ASP A 579 -6.53 -24.41 -43.17
N PRO A 580 -5.43 -24.28 -42.39
CA PRO A 580 -4.50 -23.15 -42.51
C PRO A 580 -3.90 -22.99 -43.91
N ALA A 581 -3.81 -24.07 -44.70
CA ALA A 581 -3.28 -24.03 -46.06
C ALA A 581 -4.17 -23.26 -47.05
N THR A 582 -5.44 -23.04 -46.70
CA THR A 582 -6.41 -22.32 -47.52
C THR A 582 -6.39 -20.79 -47.29
N LEU A 583 -5.66 -20.32 -46.28
CA LEU A 583 -5.58 -18.91 -45.91
C LEU A 583 -4.59 -18.14 -46.79
N ASP A 584 -4.79 -16.82 -46.89
CA ASP A 584 -3.80 -15.94 -47.51
C ASP A 584 -2.43 -16.10 -46.84
N PRO A 585 -1.30 -16.11 -47.59
CA PRO A 585 0.03 -16.31 -47.02
C PRO A 585 0.39 -15.33 -45.90
N THR A 586 -0.12 -14.10 -45.95
CA THR A 586 0.15 -13.06 -44.97
C THR A 586 -0.54 -13.36 -43.64
N LEU A 587 -1.84 -13.64 -43.66
CA LEU A 587 -2.61 -14.07 -42.49
C LEU A 587 -2.06 -15.37 -41.91
N ARG A 588 -1.76 -16.34 -42.79
CA ARG A 588 -1.16 -17.62 -42.41
C ARG A 588 0.15 -17.41 -41.64
N ALA A 589 1.01 -16.52 -42.12
CA ALA A 589 2.27 -16.17 -41.44
C ALA A 589 2.03 -15.46 -40.10
N ARG A 590 1.06 -14.53 -40.01
CA ARG A 590 0.70 -13.86 -38.74
C ARG A 590 0.17 -14.84 -37.69
N LEU A 591 -0.55 -15.88 -38.11
CA LEU A 591 -1.00 -16.99 -37.25
C LEU A 591 0.12 -17.98 -36.87
N GLY A 592 1.36 -17.73 -37.30
CA GLY A 592 2.53 -18.52 -36.92
C GLY A 592 2.92 -19.64 -37.89
N PHE A 593 2.18 -19.85 -38.98
CA PHE A 593 2.51 -20.87 -39.98
C PHE A 593 3.53 -20.31 -41.00
N LEU A 594 4.80 -20.43 -40.66
CA LEU A 594 5.92 -19.96 -41.48
C LEU A 594 6.42 -21.06 -42.43
N PRO A 595 7.17 -20.71 -43.50
CA PRO A 595 7.78 -21.71 -44.39
C PRO A 595 8.72 -22.70 -43.66
N ALA A 596 9.35 -22.26 -42.57
CA ALA A 596 10.23 -23.08 -41.73
C ALA A 596 9.48 -23.97 -40.72
N GLY A 597 8.15 -23.87 -40.65
CA GLY A 597 7.31 -24.59 -39.69
C GLY A 597 6.43 -23.65 -38.85
N TYR A 598 5.73 -24.23 -37.89
CA TYR A 598 4.90 -23.47 -36.96
C TYR A 598 5.77 -22.80 -35.88
N ARG A 599 5.53 -21.51 -35.62
CA ARG A 599 6.07 -20.76 -34.48
C ARG A 599 4.92 -20.11 -33.74
N ASP A 600 4.89 -20.25 -32.42
CA ASP A 600 3.87 -19.60 -31.60
C ASP A 600 3.90 -18.07 -31.83
N PRO A 601 2.78 -17.45 -32.27
CA PRO A 601 2.74 -16.03 -32.58
C PRO A 601 2.85 -15.14 -31.33
N ARG A 602 2.83 -15.69 -30.12
CA ARG A 602 2.96 -14.93 -28.86
C ARG A 602 4.39 -14.57 -28.49
N PHE A 603 5.40 -15.10 -29.18
CA PHE A 603 6.78 -14.71 -28.90
C PHE A 603 7.01 -13.23 -29.21
N VAL A 604 7.39 -12.46 -28.19
CA VAL A 604 7.62 -11.02 -28.29
C VAL A 604 9.11 -10.77 -28.48
N PRO A 605 9.54 -10.09 -29.57
CA PRO A 605 10.94 -9.74 -29.77
C PRO A 605 11.38 -8.64 -28.80
N GLU A 606 12.57 -8.77 -28.22
CA GLU A 606 13.20 -7.69 -27.45
C GLU A 606 13.97 -6.77 -28.42
N PRO A 607 13.65 -5.46 -28.48
CA PRO A 607 14.17 -4.58 -29.52
C PRO A 607 15.70 -4.46 -29.57
N ASP A 608 16.36 -4.57 -28.42
CA ASP A 608 17.79 -4.31 -28.27
C ASP A 608 18.63 -5.60 -28.13
N SER A 609 18.07 -6.77 -28.47
CA SER A 609 18.77 -8.05 -28.41
C SER A 609 18.25 -9.05 -29.46
N PRO A 610 18.98 -10.13 -29.76
CA PRO A 610 18.54 -11.12 -30.75
C PRO A 610 17.48 -12.08 -30.21
N TYR A 611 16.88 -11.80 -29.05
CA TYR A 611 16.02 -12.74 -28.33
C TYR A 611 14.55 -12.34 -28.40
N SER A 612 13.68 -13.35 -28.38
CA SER A 612 12.25 -13.19 -28.14
C SER A 612 11.86 -13.95 -26.88
N VAL A 613 10.88 -13.45 -26.13
CA VAL A 613 10.37 -14.10 -24.92
C VAL A 613 8.89 -14.44 -25.08
N HIS A 614 8.49 -15.60 -24.55
CA HIS A 614 7.09 -15.99 -24.49
C HIS A 614 6.43 -15.42 -23.22
N PRO A 615 5.35 -14.62 -23.32
CA PRO A 615 4.76 -13.95 -22.15
C PRO A 615 4.09 -14.92 -21.16
N VAL A 616 3.69 -16.10 -21.64
CA VAL A 616 3.06 -17.14 -20.80
C VAL A 616 4.08 -18.06 -20.10
N THR A 617 4.98 -18.70 -20.87
CA THR A 617 5.92 -19.71 -20.36
C THR A 617 7.26 -19.12 -19.94
N THR A 618 7.55 -17.87 -20.31
CA THR A 618 8.85 -17.19 -20.12
C THR A 618 10.03 -17.79 -20.90
N ASP A 619 9.74 -18.75 -21.78
CA ASP A 619 10.74 -19.34 -22.68
C ASP A 619 11.37 -18.27 -23.56
N VAL A 620 12.68 -18.43 -23.81
CA VAL A 620 13.45 -17.52 -24.64
C VAL A 620 13.89 -18.26 -25.89
N ILE A 621 13.78 -17.60 -27.04
CA ILE A 621 14.26 -18.11 -28.32
C ILE A 621 15.13 -17.08 -29.03
N LEU A 622 15.97 -17.53 -29.95
CA LEU A 622 16.58 -16.66 -30.94
C LEU A 622 15.51 -16.16 -31.92
N THR A 623 15.36 -14.84 -32.03
CA THR A 623 14.33 -14.20 -32.85
C THR A 623 14.40 -14.63 -34.33
N SER A 624 15.61 -14.84 -34.85
CA SER A 624 15.86 -15.17 -36.25
C SER A 624 15.64 -16.65 -36.60
N THR A 625 15.94 -17.58 -35.69
CA THR A 625 15.90 -19.03 -35.97
C THR A 625 14.75 -19.74 -35.26
N GLY A 626 14.22 -19.19 -34.17
CA GLY A 626 13.25 -19.84 -33.31
C GLY A 626 13.84 -20.86 -32.35
N GLU A 627 15.17 -21.01 -32.30
CA GLU A 627 15.84 -21.98 -31.44
C GLU A 627 15.75 -21.58 -29.95
N PRO A 628 15.45 -22.52 -29.04
CA PRO A 628 15.43 -22.28 -27.60
C PRO A 628 16.77 -21.80 -27.04
N VAL A 629 16.72 -20.89 -26.07
CA VAL A 629 17.88 -20.33 -25.38
C VAL A 629 17.73 -20.56 -23.88
N ASP A 630 18.77 -21.14 -23.27
CA ASP A 630 18.82 -21.29 -21.81
C ASP A 630 18.97 -19.91 -21.14
N ARG A 631 17.97 -19.52 -20.35
CA ARG A 631 17.93 -18.27 -19.58
C ARG A 631 19.13 -18.11 -18.65
N GLY A 632 19.68 -19.20 -18.11
CA GLY A 632 20.84 -19.18 -17.21
C GLY A 632 22.13 -18.70 -17.88
N THR A 633 22.17 -18.69 -19.21
CA THR A 633 23.34 -18.23 -19.99
C THR A 633 23.28 -16.75 -20.35
N LEU A 634 22.15 -16.08 -20.08
CA LEU A 634 21.92 -14.68 -20.45
C LEU A 634 22.51 -13.72 -19.40
N SER A 635 22.94 -12.54 -19.86
CA SER A 635 23.36 -11.48 -18.94
C SER A 635 22.18 -10.97 -18.11
N ALA A 636 22.46 -10.50 -16.88
CA ALA A 636 21.44 -9.94 -16.00
C ALA A 636 20.67 -8.76 -16.62
N THR A 637 21.34 -7.95 -17.46
CA THR A 637 20.69 -6.83 -18.17
C THR A 637 19.69 -7.30 -19.21
N VAL A 638 20.02 -8.34 -19.98
CA VAL A 638 19.09 -8.91 -20.97
C VAL A 638 17.91 -9.58 -20.25
N LEU A 639 18.17 -10.37 -19.21
CA LEU A 639 17.12 -10.99 -18.40
C LEU A 639 16.14 -9.96 -17.83
N ALA A 640 16.64 -8.85 -17.28
CA ALA A 640 15.80 -7.79 -16.74
C ALA A 640 14.89 -7.15 -17.81
N ARG A 641 15.35 -7.02 -19.06
CA ARG A 641 14.56 -6.51 -20.19
C ARG A 641 13.51 -7.52 -20.66
N LEU A 642 13.87 -8.79 -20.79
CA LEU A 642 12.93 -9.86 -21.13
C LEU A 642 11.83 -10.00 -20.06
N ASP A 643 12.20 -9.90 -18.79
CA ASP A 643 11.23 -9.94 -17.68
C ASP A 643 10.31 -8.70 -17.67
N ALA A 644 10.82 -7.54 -18.08
CA ALA A 644 9.99 -6.35 -18.29
C ALA A 644 8.99 -6.57 -19.43
N LEU A 645 9.42 -7.16 -20.55
CA LEU A 645 8.53 -7.48 -21.67
C LEU A 645 7.43 -8.48 -21.28
N VAL A 646 7.76 -9.52 -20.51
CA VAL A 646 6.77 -10.47 -19.97
C VAL A 646 5.72 -9.74 -19.13
N ARG A 647 6.15 -8.81 -18.27
CA ARG A 647 5.22 -8.01 -17.44
C ARG A 647 4.36 -7.04 -18.27
N GLU A 648 4.88 -6.53 -19.38
CA GLU A 648 4.13 -5.64 -20.29
C GLU A 648 3.11 -6.41 -21.13
N HIS A 649 3.37 -7.68 -21.45
CA HIS A 649 2.52 -8.52 -22.30
C HIS A 649 1.69 -9.53 -21.49
N ARG A 650 1.25 -9.13 -20.30
CA ARG A 650 0.24 -9.85 -19.51
C ARG A 650 -0.82 -8.85 -19.04
N VAL A 651 -2.01 -9.34 -18.74
CA VAL A 651 -3.00 -8.50 -18.06
C VAL A 651 -2.45 -8.12 -16.70
N GLN A 652 -2.63 -6.89 -16.30
CA GLN A 652 -2.05 -6.40 -15.06
C GLN A 652 -3.12 -6.29 -13.99
N PHE A 653 -2.71 -6.45 -12.74
CA PHE A 653 -3.60 -6.24 -11.62
C PHE A 653 -3.39 -4.86 -11.01
N GLY A 654 -4.45 -4.34 -10.40
CA GLY A 654 -4.48 -3.02 -9.78
C GLY A 654 -3.29 -2.86 -8.87
N GLY A 655 -2.45 -1.89 -9.24
CA GLY A 655 -1.23 -1.60 -8.55
C GLY A 655 -0.05 -2.57 -8.74
N GLU A 656 0.01 -3.26 -9.86
CA GLU A 656 1.29 -3.62 -10.47
C GLU A 656 1.88 -2.46 -11.29
N ASN A 657 1.08 -1.41 -11.54
CA ASN A 657 1.38 -0.33 -12.45
C ASN A 657 1.72 0.96 -11.74
N THR A 658 2.58 1.74 -12.37
CA THR A 658 2.86 3.13 -11.99
C THR A 658 2.38 4.05 -13.10
N SER A 659 2.16 5.34 -12.81
CA SER A 659 1.92 6.34 -13.87
C SER A 659 2.98 6.30 -14.97
N ALA A 660 4.25 6.04 -14.61
CA ALA A 660 5.37 5.87 -15.54
C ALA A 660 5.34 4.57 -16.36
N SER A 661 4.52 3.60 -15.99
CA SER A 661 4.38 2.32 -16.72
C SER A 661 3.48 2.42 -17.96
N TYR A 662 2.69 3.49 -18.04
CA TYR A 662 1.76 3.75 -19.13
C TYR A 662 2.42 4.55 -20.26
N ARG A 663 1.97 4.29 -21.49
CA ARG A 663 2.47 4.96 -22.70
C ARG A 663 1.35 5.78 -23.38
N PRO A 664 1.69 6.87 -24.09
CA PRO A 664 0.73 7.64 -24.89
C PRO A 664 0.00 6.84 -25.96
N THR A 665 0.62 5.76 -26.42
CA THR A 665 0.09 4.83 -27.43
C THR A 665 -0.78 3.73 -26.84
N ASP A 666 -0.92 3.64 -25.51
CA ASP A 666 -1.73 2.59 -24.92
C ASP A 666 -3.22 2.80 -25.28
N GLU A 667 -3.84 1.74 -25.78
CA GLU A 667 -5.28 1.53 -25.79
C GLU A 667 -5.59 0.73 -24.52
N LEU A 668 -6.02 1.41 -23.46
CA LEU A 668 -6.14 0.84 -22.12
C LEU A 668 -7.59 0.49 -21.77
N LEU A 669 -7.79 -0.70 -21.23
CA LEU A 669 -9.00 -1.08 -20.50
C LEU A 669 -8.71 -1.20 -19.00
N VAL A 670 -9.38 -0.39 -18.18
CA VAL A 670 -9.42 -0.50 -16.73
C VAL A 670 -10.72 -1.19 -16.32
N VAL A 671 -10.65 -2.35 -15.67
CA VAL A 671 -11.83 -3.10 -15.20
C VAL A 671 -11.95 -3.00 -13.68
N GLY A 672 -13.11 -2.56 -13.20
CA GLY A 672 -13.47 -2.41 -11.79
C GLY A 672 -13.92 -0.99 -11.47
N GLY A 673 -15.10 -0.84 -10.84
CA GLY A 673 -15.60 0.46 -10.37
C GLY A 673 -15.05 0.84 -8.98
N GLY A 674 -15.56 1.93 -8.40
CA GLY A 674 -15.19 2.36 -7.05
C GLY A 674 -13.79 2.96 -6.95
N ALA A 675 -13.23 3.01 -5.74
CA ALA A 675 -11.98 3.73 -5.46
C ALA A 675 -10.76 3.18 -6.22
N GLY A 676 -10.66 1.85 -6.38
CA GLY A 676 -9.56 1.21 -7.11
C GLY A 676 -9.59 1.50 -8.61
N GLY A 677 -10.78 1.45 -9.22
CA GLY A 677 -10.97 1.82 -10.62
C GLY A 677 -10.63 3.28 -10.90
N ALA A 678 -11.15 4.16 -10.04
CA ALA A 678 -10.88 5.59 -10.13
C ALA A 678 -9.38 5.89 -10.00
N SER A 679 -8.69 5.24 -9.05
CA SER A 679 -7.25 5.36 -8.85
C SER A 679 -6.43 4.98 -10.09
N GLU A 680 -6.83 3.93 -10.80
CA GLU A 680 -6.10 3.48 -11.98
C GLU A 680 -6.37 4.38 -13.19
N VAL A 681 -7.62 4.84 -13.37
CA VAL A 681 -7.99 5.80 -14.42
C VAL A 681 -7.25 7.11 -14.22
N GLU A 682 -7.22 7.64 -13.01
CA GLU A 682 -6.42 8.83 -12.66
C GLU A 682 -4.98 8.68 -13.17
N GLN A 683 -4.28 7.61 -12.76
CA GLN A 683 -2.88 7.38 -13.14
C GLN A 683 -2.67 7.24 -14.63
N ALA A 684 -3.55 6.50 -15.31
CA ALA A 684 -3.41 6.24 -16.73
C ALA A 684 -3.69 7.47 -17.59
N ARG A 685 -4.65 8.33 -17.23
CA ARG A 685 -5.08 9.46 -18.07
C ARG A 685 -4.00 10.51 -18.27
N TYR A 686 -3.03 10.61 -17.39
CA TYR A 686 -1.87 11.50 -17.58
C TYR A 686 -0.93 11.06 -18.68
N ALA A 687 -0.79 9.76 -18.87
CA ALA A 687 0.13 9.19 -19.82
C ALA A 687 -0.57 8.78 -21.12
N THR A 688 -1.83 8.35 -21.04
CA THR A 688 -2.53 7.59 -22.08
C THR A 688 -3.72 8.37 -22.66
N ARG A 689 -3.80 8.41 -23.99
CA ARG A 689 -4.87 9.14 -24.71
C ARG A 689 -6.21 8.41 -24.70
N GLN A 690 -6.21 7.08 -24.75
CA GLN A 690 -7.41 6.25 -24.85
C GLN A 690 -7.55 5.34 -23.63
N VAL A 691 -8.46 5.69 -22.73
CA VAL A 691 -8.78 4.89 -21.55
C VAL A 691 -10.26 4.54 -21.57
N THR A 692 -10.53 3.24 -21.54
CA THR A 692 -11.85 2.68 -21.32
C THR A 692 -11.95 2.21 -19.88
N TRP A 693 -12.95 2.67 -19.14
CA TRP A 693 -13.24 2.27 -17.77
C TRP A 693 -14.50 1.40 -17.74
N GLY A 694 -14.34 0.15 -17.34
CA GLY A 694 -15.41 -0.83 -17.19
C GLY A 694 -15.84 -1.02 -15.73
N ALA A 695 -17.14 -0.93 -15.44
CA ALA A 695 -17.70 -1.24 -14.13
C ALA A 695 -18.93 -2.16 -14.22
N ARG A 696 -19.25 -2.87 -13.13
CA ARG A 696 -20.52 -3.60 -13.06
C ARG A 696 -21.67 -2.61 -12.97
N ARG A 697 -22.76 -2.90 -13.66
CA ARG A 697 -23.99 -2.09 -13.59
C ARG A 697 -24.45 -1.91 -12.13
N ALA A 698 -24.67 -0.66 -11.73
CA ALA A 698 -25.05 -0.30 -10.36
C ALA A 698 -26.42 -0.87 -9.98
N LYS A 699 -26.61 -1.18 -8.69
CA LYS A 699 -27.95 -1.13 -8.10
C LYS A 699 -28.19 0.29 -7.61
N LEU A 700 -29.21 0.95 -8.12
CA LEU A 700 -29.48 2.36 -7.82
C LEU A 700 -29.92 2.54 -6.36
N GLY A 701 -29.06 3.14 -5.53
CA GLY A 701 -29.39 3.57 -4.16
C GLY A 701 -29.95 4.99 -4.08
N THR A 702 -30.21 5.49 -2.87
CA THR A 702 -30.59 6.89 -2.59
C THR A 702 -29.45 7.72 -1.99
N ASP A 703 -28.42 7.06 -1.46
CA ASP A 703 -27.41 7.66 -0.59
C ASP A 703 -26.16 8.02 -1.41
N TYR A 704 -26.33 8.97 -2.33
CA TYR A 704 -25.22 9.51 -3.13
C TYR A 704 -24.73 10.84 -2.55
N PRO A 705 -23.41 11.07 -2.48
CA PRO A 705 -22.86 12.36 -2.08
C PRO A 705 -23.09 13.41 -3.17
N GLN A 706 -23.15 14.69 -2.76
CA GLN A 706 -23.12 15.81 -3.70
C GLN A 706 -21.69 16.00 -4.22
N GLY A 707 -21.55 16.20 -5.53
CA GLY A 707 -20.25 16.48 -6.14
C GLY A 707 -19.74 17.90 -5.87
N PRO A 708 -18.41 18.11 -5.72
CA PRO A 708 -17.85 19.46 -5.67
C PRO A 708 -17.97 20.17 -7.03
N PRO A 709 -17.85 21.51 -7.08
CA PRO A 709 -17.81 22.24 -8.34
C PRO A 709 -16.72 21.72 -9.28
N GLY A 710 -17.05 21.50 -10.56
CA GLY A 710 -16.10 21.00 -11.56
C GLY A 710 -15.88 19.48 -11.55
N ALA A 711 -16.66 18.72 -10.78
CA ALA A 711 -16.69 17.26 -10.78
C ALA A 711 -18.09 16.73 -11.12
N LEU A 712 -18.19 15.41 -11.35
CA LEU A 712 -19.46 14.70 -11.44
C LEU A 712 -20.30 14.96 -10.17
N ASP A 713 -21.61 15.16 -10.31
CA ASP A 713 -22.55 15.26 -9.18
C ASP A 713 -23.49 14.03 -9.13
N PRO A 714 -23.11 12.96 -8.41
CA PRO A 714 -23.89 11.72 -8.38
C PRO A 714 -25.28 11.91 -7.76
N LYS A 715 -25.40 12.76 -6.74
CA LYS A 715 -26.70 13.07 -6.12
C LYS A 715 -27.62 13.79 -7.11
N GLY A 716 -27.10 14.78 -7.84
CA GLY A 716 -27.83 15.46 -8.91
C GLY A 716 -28.31 14.49 -10.00
N LEU A 717 -27.41 13.61 -10.48
CA LEU A 717 -27.77 12.57 -11.46
C LEU A 717 -28.86 11.62 -10.92
N ARG A 718 -28.75 11.21 -9.66
CA ARG A 718 -29.74 10.34 -9.03
C ARG A 718 -31.10 11.01 -8.90
N LEU A 719 -31.16 12.30 -8.58
CA LEU A 719 -32.41 13.06 -8.49
C LEU A 719 -33.10 13.17 -9.85
N GLN A 720 -32.33 13.32 -10.93
CA GLN A 720 -32.85 13.37 -12.30
C GLN A 720 -33.49 12.04 -12.75
N TRP A 721 -33.18 10.91 -12.10
CA TRP A 721 -33.59 9.57 -12.53
C TRP A 721 -35.10 9.42 -12.79
N ASN A 722 -35.92 9.92 -11.87
CA ASN A 722 -37.37 9.70 -11.91
C ASN A 722 -38.01 10.39 -13.10
N ASP A 723 -37.51 11.56 -13.49
CA ASP A 723 -38.07 12.41 -14.55
C ASP A 723 -37.35 12.23 -15.89
N ALA A 724 -36.25 11.47 -15.92
CA ALA A 724 -35.47 11.17 -17.12
C ALA A 724 -36.18 10.18 -18.07
N ASP A 725 -35.97 10.36 -19.38
CA ASP A 725 -36.38 9.40 -20.40
C ASP A 725 -35.55 8.10 -20.39
N ARG A 726 -35.87 7.14 -21.25
CA ARG A 726 -35.18 5.84 -21.29
C ARG A 726 -33.69 5.95 -21.62
N ALA A 727 -33.32 6.82 -22.56
CA ALA A 727 -31.92 6.96 -22.98
C ALA A 727 -31.09 7.60 -21.86
N ARG A 728 -31.61 8.67 -21.26
CA ARG A 728 -30.98 9.37 -20.16
C ARG A 728 -30.90 8.51 -18.90
N ARG A 729 -31.92 7.67 -18.60
CA ARG A 729 -31.83 6.68 -17.52
C ARG A 729 -30.70 5.69 -17.73
N ALA A 730 -30.51 5.18 -18.96
CA ALA A 730 -29.38 4.29 -19.24
C ALA A 730 -28.01 4.98 -19.04
N GLU A 731 -27.90 6.25 -19.40
CA GLU A 731 -26.69 7.05 -19.11
C GLU A 731 -26.46 7.26 -17.62
N ILE A 732 -27.50 7.65 -16.87
CA ILE A 732 -27.40 7.85 -15.41
C ILE A 732 -27.01 6.54 -14.72
N GLU A 733 -27.61 5.41 -15.12
CA GLU A 733 -27.29 4.10 -14.56
C GLU A 733 -25.83 3.74 -14.82
N ARG A 734 -25.36 3.93 -16.05
CA ARG A 734 -23.95 3.72 -16.42
C ARG A 734 -23.04 4.60 -15.58
N ASP A 735 -23.30 5.90 -15.51
CA ASP A 735 -22.42 6.85 -14.81
C ASP A 735 -22.39 6.57 -13.29
N LEU A 736 -23.53 6.25 -12.68
CA LEU A 736 -23.59 5.86 -11.26
C LEU A 736 -22.93 4.50 -10.96
N SER A 737 -22.69 3.65 -11.97
CA SER A 737 -21.98 2.36 -11.82
C SER A 737 -20.52 2.50 -11.39
N PHE A 738 -19.94 3.70 -11.56
CA PHE A 738 -18.54 3.98 -11.22
C PHE A 738 -18.37 4.58 -9.81
N VAL A 739 -19.44 5.12 -9.23
CA VAL A 739 -19.41 5.97 -8.02
C VAL A 739 -19.43 5.16 -6.72
N ASN A 740 -20.02 3.96 -6.73
CA ASN A 740 -20.29 3.16 -5.54
C ASN A 740 -19.02 2.92 -4.67
N GLY A 741 -18.97 3.52 -3.48
CA GLY A 741 -17.83 3.44 -2.54
C GLY A 741 -16.52 4.08 -3.03
N GLY A 742 -16.52 4.75 -4.18
CA GLY A 742 -15.34 5.36 -4.80
C GLY A 742 -15.31 6.88 -4.80
N PHE A 743 -16.46 7.52 -4.56
CA PHE A 743 -16.60 8.97 -4.63
C PHE A 743 -16.15 9.63 -3.32
N ASN A 744 -14.86 9.96 -3.26
CA ASN A 744 -14.21 10.56 -2.10
C ASN A 744 -13.30 11.72 -2.53
N ARG A 745 -12.73 12.42 -1.55
CA ARG A 745 -11.95 13.65 -1.76
C ARG A 745 -10.86 13.52 -2.82
N ARG A 746 -10.18 12.37 -2.90
CA ARG A 746 -9.13 12.07 -3.89
C ARG A 746 -9.67 11.97 -5.31
N ASN A 747 -10.70 11.15 -5.51
CA ASN A 747 -11.16 10.83 -6.85
C ASN A 747 -11.99 11.98 -7.45
N THR A 748 -12.34 12.98 -6.65
CA THR A 748 -13.06 14.19 -7.07
C THR A 748 -12.15 15.43 -7.16
N LEU A 749 -10.84 15.27 -7.01
CA LEU A 749 -9.91 16.39 -7.07
C LEU A 749 -9.98 17.06 -8.46
N PRO A 750 -10.16 18.39 -8.55
CA PRO A 750 -10.24 19.09 -9.83
C PRO A 750 -9.07 18.76 -10.76
N GLU A 751 -9.36 18.59 -12.04
CA GLU A 751 -8.39 18.30 -13.13
C GLU A 751 -7.66 16.94 -13.05
N ILE A 752 -7.63 16.30 -11.88
CA ILE A 752 -6.78 15.14 -11.62
C ILE A 752 -7.56 13.88 -11.22
N GLY A 753 -8.59 14.03 -10.39
CA GLY A 753 -9.39 12.92 -9.92
C GLY A 753 -10.22 12.32 -11.04
N ALA A 754 -10.44 11.00 -11.00
CA ALA A 754 -11.21 10.28 -12.02
C ALA A 754 -12.63 10.84 -12.25
N PHE A 755 -13.23 11.49 -11.25
CA PHE A 755 -14.55 12.12 -11.33
C PHE A 755 -14.50 13.62 -11.61
N ALA A 756 -13.33 14.22 -11.76
CA ALA A 756 -13.20 15.57 -12.29
C ALA A 756 -13.65 15.58 -13.75
N LEU A 757 -14.41 16.61 -14.17
CA LEU A 757 -14.99 16.65 -15.52
C LEU A 757 -13.95 16.48 -16.64
N PRO A 758 -12.74 17.08 -16.60
CA PRO A 758 -11.74 16.88 -17.65
C PRO A 758 -11.28 15.42 -17.82
N ILE A 759 -11.20 14.66 -16.72
CA ILE A 759 -10.81 13.26 -16.73
C ILE A 759 -12.02 12.38 -17.07
N TRP A 760 -13.14 12.65 -16.41
CA TRP A 760 -14.40 11.95 -16.58
C TRP A 760 -14.89 12.02 -18.03
N ASP A 761 -15.08 13.20 -18.59
CA ASP A 761 -15.66 13.38 -19.93
C ASP A 761 -14.82 12.76 -21.04
N ALA A 762 -13.51 12.72 -20.85
CA ALA A 762 -12.58 12.18 -21.81
C ALA A 762 -12.34 10.66 -21.67
N THR A 763 -12.87 10.03 -20.60
CA THR A 763 -12.78 8.59 -20.34
C THR A 763 -14.00 7.87 -20.93
N ILE A 764 -13.76 6.83 -21.74
CA ILE A 764 -14.84 6.00 -22.28
C ILE A 764 -15.36 5.11 -21.15
N ARG A 765 -16.65 5.19 -20.81
CA ARG A 765 -17.26 4.40 -19.74
C ARG A 765 -18.12 3.28 -20.32
N THR A 766 -17.97 2.06 -19.80
CA THR A 766 -18.78 0.90 -20.21
C THR A 766 -19.23 0.06 -19.00
N THR A 767 -20.42 -0.53 -19.13
CA THR A 767 -20.90 -1.59 -18.22
C THR A 767 -20.78 -3.00 -18.80
N ASP A 768 -20.31 -3.07 -20.05
CA ASP A 768 -20.21 -4.31 -20.82
C ASP A 768 -18.80 -4.87 -20.60
N LEU A 769 -18.65 -5.62 -19.50
CA LEU A 769 -17.37 -6.14 -19.06
C LEU A 769 -16.91 -7.32 -19.95
N PRO A 770 -15.58 -7.51 -20.10
CA PRO A 770 -15.04 -8.66 -20.82
C PRO A 770 -15.52 -9.98 -20.23
N VAL A 771 -15.93 -10.89 -21.11
CA VAL A 771 -16.23 -12.30 -20.81
C VAL A 771 -15.27 -13.26 -21.52
N THR A 772 -14.37 -12.73 -22.34
CA THR A 772 -13.20 -13.41 -22.90
C THR A 772 -12.01 -12.47 -22.88
N VAL A 773 -10.81 -13.03 -22.72
CA VAL A 773 -9.53 -12.32 -22.90
C VAL A 773 -8.60 -13.27 -23.64
N ARG A 774 -8.06 -12.83 -24.77
CA ARG A 774 -7.14 -13.60 -25.61
C ARG A 774 -5.95 -12.75 -26.01
N TYR A 775 -4.80 -13.38 -26.21
CA TYR A 775 -3.70 -12.74 -26.90
C TYR A 775 -4.04 -12.50 -28.36
N THR A 776 -3.48 -11.44 -28.93
CA THR A 776 -3.46 -11.23 -30.38
C THR A 776 -2.08 -11.53 -30.96
N THR A 777 -2.03 -11.76 -32.27
CA THR A 777 -0.79 -12.04 -33.00
C THR A 777 0.18 -10.86 -33.05
N ASP A 778 -0.27 -9.65 -32.69
CA ASP A 778 0.55 -8.43 -32.60
C ASP A 778 0.89 -8.03 -31.15
N GLY A 779 0.64 -8.92 -30.17
CA GLY A 779 1.02 -8.71 -28.77
C GLY A 779 0.02 -7.91 -27.92
N ARG A 780 -1.15 -7.56 -28.47
CA ARG A 780 -2.27 -6.93 -27.74
C ARG A 780 -3.19 -7.99 -27.11
N PHE A 781 -4.29 -7.52 -26.50
CA PHE A 781 -5.36 -8.33 -25.95
C PHE A 781 -6.67 -8.10 -26.72
N ARG A 782 -7.31 -9.18 -27.16
CA ARG A 782 -8.68 -9.15 -27.67
C ARG A 782 -9.64 -9.57 -26.57
N THR A 783 -10.69 -8.80 -26.39
CA THR A 783 -11.81 -9.10 -25.47
C THR A 783 -13.12 -9.20 -26.23
N THR A 784 -14.06 -9.98 -25.73
CA THR A 784 -15.47 -9.88 -26.12
C THR A 784 -16.33 -9.63 -24.89
N ASP A 785 -17.44 -8.91 -25.04
CA ASP A 785 -18.45 -8.75 -24.00
C ASP A 785 -19.53 -9.83 -24.07
N ALA A 786 -20.52 -9.76 -23.18
CA ALA A 786 -21.64 -10.70 -23.12
C ALA A 786 -22.58 -10.64 -24.34
N GLN A 787 -22.40 -9.68 -25.25
CA GLN A 787 -23.11 -9.55 -26.52
C GLN A 787 -22.22 -9.93 -27.71
N ASP A 788 -21.10 -10.62 -27.46
CA ASP A 788 -20.11 -11.06 -28.46
C ASP A 788 -19.48 -9.91 -29.25
N ARG A 789 -19.51 -8.68 -28.74
CA ARG A 789 -18.87 -7.54 -29.41
C ARG A 789 -17.38 -7.53 -29.09
N PRO A 790 -16.49 -7.57 -30.11
CA PRO A 790 -15.06 -7.58 -29.87
C PRO A 790 -14.49 -6.18 -29.64
N ALA A 791 -13.46 -6.09 -28.80
CA ALA A 791 -12.61 -4.94 -28.63
C ALA A 791 -11.15 -5.40 -28.49
N THR A 792 -10.20 -4.53 -28.84
CA THR A 792 -8.76 -4.80 -28.70
C THR A 792 -8.14 -3.72 -27.83
N PHE A 793 -7.21 -4.13 -26.97
CA PHE A 793 -6.50 -3.26 -26.04
C PHE A 793 -5.03 -3.65 -26.02
N THR A 794 -4.14 -2.68 -26.06
CA THR A 794 -2.72 -2.92 -25.79
C THR A 794 -2.47 -3.35 -24.34
N ARG A 795 -3.34 -2.94 -23.42
CA ARG A 795 -3.21 -3.18 -21.99
C ARG A 795 -4.56 -3.32 -21.34
N ILE A 796 -4.66 -4.28 -20.42
CA ILE A 796 -5.84 -4.48 -19.57
C ILE A 796 -5.36 -4.44 -18.12
N VAL A 797 -6.12 -3.75 -17.27
CA VAL A 797 -5.84 -3.67 -15.83
C VAL A 797 -7.10 -4.04 -15.05
N TYR A 798 -7.02 -5.09 -14.24
CA TYR A 798 -8.09 -5.46 -13.30
C TYR A 798 -7.82 -4.83 -11.94
N THR A 799 -8.63 -3.82 -11.58
CA THR A 799 -8.44 -2.98 -10.39
C THR A 799 -9.02 -3.59 -9.11
N ILE A 800 -8.69 -2.93 -8.00
CA ILE A 800 -8.80 -3.27 -6.56
C ILE A 800 -10.22 -3.62 -6.05
N GLY A 801 -10.98 -4.44 -6.76
CA GLY A 801 -11.79 -5.45 -6.09
C GLY A 801 -10.83 -6.55 -5.70
N GLN A 802 -10.44 -6.65 -4.45
CA GLN A 802 -9.70 -7.81 -3.96
C GLN A 802 -10.69 -8.80 -3.33
N GLU A 803 -10.40 -10.09 -3.42
CA GLU A 803 -11.30 -11.12 -2.94
C GLU A 803 -10.62 -12.01 -1.90
N ALA A 804 -11.06 -11.89 -0.65
CA ALA A 804 -10.45 -12.61 0.46
C ALA A 804 -10.68 -14.13 0.42
N ASP A 805 -11.62 -14.62 -0.41
CA ASP A 805 -11.87 -16.06 -0.62
C ASP A 805 -11.06 -16.67 -1.78
N TYR A 806 -10.26 -15.87 -2.50
CA TYR A 806 -9.32 -16.36 -3.50
C TYR A 806 -8.01 -16.82 -2.87
N PRO A 807 -7.24 -17.73 -3.52
CA PRO A 807 -5.96 -18.22 -2.99
C PRO A 807 -5.04 -17.08 -2.51
N GLY A 808 -4.53 -17.19 -1.28
CA GLY A 808 -3.72 -16.17 -0.62
C GLY A 808 -4.51 -15.08 0.11
N GLY A 809 -5.83 -14.99 -0.06
CA GLY A 809 -6.72 -14.14 0.72
C GLY A 809 -7.03 -14.74 2.11
N ALA A 810 -7.33 -13.87 3.09
CA ALA A 810 -7.49 -14.29 4.48
C ALA A 810 -8.56 -15.38 4.70
N ALA A 811 -9.70 -15.32 4.00
CA ALA A 811 -10.75 -16.34 4.14
C ALA A 811 -10.34 -17.67 3.49
N ALA A 812 -9.64 -17.62 2.36
CA ALA A 812 -9.11 -18.82 1.70
C ALA A 812 -8.05 -19.51 2.56
N LEU A 813 -7.18 -18.74 3.22
CA LEU A 813 -6.11 -19.26 4.06
C LEU A 813 -6.64 -20.08 5.24
N ILE A 814 -7.62 -19.56 6.00
CA ILE A 814 -8.12 -20.22 7.22
C ILE A 814 -9.21 -21.26 7.00
N GLY A 815 -9.81 -21.26 5.81
CA GLY A 815 -10.89 -22.18 5.44
C GLY A 815 -12.18 -21.99 6.25
N THR A 816 -13.18 -22.82 5.95
CA THR A 816 -14.53 -22.72 6.53
C THR A 816 -14.68 -23.40 7.91
N GLU A 817 -13.67 -24.15 8.34
CA GLU A 817 -13.67 -24.85 9.63
C GLU A 817 -13.29 -23.92 10.80
N THR A 818 -12.56 -22.84 10.51
CA THR A 818 -12.17 -21.84 11.50
C THR A 818 -13.34 -20.90 11.79
N ARG A 819 -13.76 -20.83 13.05
CA ARG A 819 -14.77 -19.86 13.52
C ARG A 819 -14.10 -18.61 14.04
N LEU A 820 -14.61 -17.45 13.61
CA LEU A 820 -14.10 -16.15 14.03
C LEU A 820 -15.11 -15.36 14.87
N TYR A 821 -14.58 -14.52 15.76
CA TYR A 821 -15.32 -13.69 16.70
C TYR A 821 -14.80 -12.25 16.65
N GLY A 822 -15.69 -11.28 16.82
CA GLY A 822 -15.34 -9.87 16.84
C GLY A 822 -14.44 -9.49 18.03
N VAL A 823 -13.32 -8.83 17.74
CA VAL A 823 -12.52 -8.13 18.76
C VAL A 823 -13.03 -6.70 18.83
N LEU A 824 -13.80 -6.41 19.86
CA LEU A 824 -14.42 -5.09 20.02
C LEU A 824 -13.49 -4.12 20.76
N GLY A 825 -13.61 -2.83 20.45
CA GLY A 825 -12.95 -1.77 21.20
C GLY A 825 -13.45 -1.65 22.65
N PRO A 826 -12.79 -0.84 23.50
CA PRO A 826 -13.12 -0.68 24.92
C PRO A 826 -14.58 -0.27 25.18
N ASP A 827 -15.17 0.53 24.31
CA ASP A 827 -16.56 1.00 24.37
C ASP A 827 -17.58 0.03 23.72
N ARG A 828 -17.09 -1.07 23.12
CA ARG A 828 -17.83 -2.09 22.37
C ARG A 828 -18.62 -1.57 21.17
N HIS A 829 -18.47 -0.30 20.79
CA HIS A 829 -19.11 0.28 19.62
C HIS A 829 -18.35 -0.05 18.34
N GLU A 830 -17.07 -0.39 18.48
CA GLU A 830 -16.15 -0.56 17.36
C GLU A 830 -15.64 -1.99 17.18
N LEU A 831 -15.43 -2.41 15.93
CA LEU A 831 -14.70 -3.62 15.57
C LEU A 831 -13.23 -3.30 15.25
N ASN A 832 -12.30 -3.84 16.04
CA ASN A 832 -10.86 -3.66 15.85
C ASN A 832 -10.21 -4.76 14.99
N GLY A 833 -10.80 -5.95 14.99
CA GLY A 833 -10.32 -7.11 14.25
C GLY A 833 -11.20 -8.34 14.51
N LEU A 834 -10.79 -9.50 14.01
CA LEU A 834 -11.42 -10.78 14.32
C LEU A 834 -10.41 -11.72 14.96
N ARG A 835 -10.88 -12.68 15.74
CA ARG A 835 -10.04 -13.74 16.32
C ARG A 835 -10.73 -15.09 16.34
N ASP A 836 -9.97 -16.17 16.44
CA ASP A 836 -10.54 -17.51 16.69
C ASP A 836 -10.97 -17.71 18.16
N ALA A 837 -11.59 -18.85 18.45
CA ALA A 837 -12.07 -19.18 19.79
C ALA A 837 -10.94 -19.28 20.84
N TYR A 838 -9.74 -19.66 20.40
CA TYR A 838 -8.56 -19.82 21.26
C TYR A 838 -7.81 -18.50 21.46
N GLY A 839 -8.13 -17.45 20.68
CA GLY A 839 -7.49 -16.14 20.71
C GLY A 839 -6.10 -16.11 20.09
N GLY A 840 -5.59 -17.23 19.58
CA GLY A 840 -4.24 -17.35 19.03
C GLY A 840 -4.15 -17.02 17.53
N LEU A 841 -5.28 -16.99 16.81
CA LEU A 841 -5.36 -16.53 15.42
C LEU A 841 -6.15 -15.24 15.38
N ARG A 842 -5.58 -14.18 14.81
CA ARG A 842 -6.27 -12.90 14.57
C ARG A 842 -6.30 -12.56 13.08
N VAL A 843 -7.37 -11.91 12.63
CA VAL A 843 -7.47 -11.31 11.29
C VAL A 843 -7.54 -9.81 11.47
N LEU A 844 -6.59 -9.11 10.86
CA LEU A 844 -6.34 -7.70 11.13
C LEU A 844 -6.63 -6.83 9.90
N GLY A 845 -7.11 -5.62 10.17
CA GLY A 845 -7.26 -4.58 9.16
C GLY A 845 -8.28 -4.84 8.09
N ALA A 846 -7.96 -4.45 6.87
CA ALA A 846 -8.91 -4.53 5.76
C ALA A 846 -9.42 -5.96 5.53
N ALA A 847 -8.60 -6.97 5.84
CA ALA A 847 -9.00 -8.38 5.78
C ALA A 847 -10.16 -8.70 6.74
N SER A 848 -10.13 -8.14 7.96
CA SER A 848 -11.01 -8.51 9.07
C SER A 848 -12.47 -8.08 8.90
N VAL A 849 -12.75 -7.37 7.82
CA VAL A 849 -14.04 -6.75 7.56
C VAL A 849 -14.56 -7.05 6.16
N THR A 850 -13.82 -7.83 5.38
CA THR A 850 -14.30 -8.30 4.09
C THR A 850 -15.52 -9.21 4.27
N GLY A 851 -16.49 -9.12 3.36
CA GLY A 851 -17.69 -9.96 3.42
C GLY A 851 -17.38 -11.46 3.44
N ALA A 852 -16.31 -11.90 2.75
CA ALA A 852 -15.87 -13.30 2.77
C ALA A 852 -15.37 -13.75 4.14
N VAL A 853 -14.57 -12.94 4.83
CA VAL A 853 -14.10 -13.26 6.19
C VAL A 853 -15.25 -13.15 7.21
N LEU A 854 -16.15 -12.16 7.07
CA LEU A 854 -17.32 -12.02 7.96
C LEU A 854 -18.28 -13.22 7.88
N LYS A 855 -18.35 -13.96 6.76
CA LYS A 855 -19.13 -15.20 6.68
C LYS A 855 -18.62 -16.31 7.61
N LEU A 856 -17.41 -16.19 8.14
CA LEU A 856 -16.82 -17.12 9.10
C LEU A 856 -17.26 -16.84 10.55
N THR A 857 -18.04 -15.79 10.81
CA THR A 857 -18.51 -15.36 12.16
C THR A 857 -19.97 -15.74 12.46
N ARG A 858 -20.45 -16.89 11.96
CA ARG A 858 -21.89 -17.27 11.78
C ARG A 858 -22.95 -16.76 12.78
N GLU A 859 -22.67 -16.70 14.08
CA GLU A 859 -23.65 -16.28 15.11
C GLU A 859 -23.77 -14.74 15.25
N ASP A 860 -22.71 -13.99 14.91
CA ASP A 860 -22.61 -12.53 15.11
C ASP A 860 -22.52 -11.72 13.81
N GLN A 861 -22.57 -12.36 12.63
CA GLN A 861 -22.24 -11.72 11.34
C GLN A 861 -23.05 -10.44 11.08
N GLN A 862 -24.36 -10.47 11.29
CA GLN A 862 -25.22 -9.31 11.01
C GLN A 862 -24.89 -8.16 11.96
N ALA A 863 -24.73 -8.44 13.26
CA ALA A 863 -24.37 -7.44 14.26
C ALA A 863 -23.00 -6.81 13.99
N LEU A 864 -22.01 -7.60 13.55
CA LEU A 864 -20.71 -7.08 13.13
C LEU A 864 -20.80 -6.23 11.86
N THR A 865 -21.60 -6.67 10.89
CA THR A 865 -21.84 -5.91 9.65
C THR A 865 -22.50 -4.56 9.94
N ASP A 866 -23.47 -4.52 10.84
CA ASP A 866 -24.16 -3.29 11.22
C ASP A 866 -23.23 -2.35 12.01
N LYS A 867 -22.41 -2.88 12.93
CA LYS A 867 -21.35 -2.11 13.59
C LYS A 867 -20.36 -1.49 12.59
N ILE A 868 -19.93 -2.27 11.60
CA ILE A 868 -19.04 -1.78 10.54
C ILE A 868 -19.69 -0.62 9.76
N LYS A 869 -20.99 -0.72 9.44
CA LYS A 869 -21.71 0.36 8.76
C LYS A 869 -21.84 1.59 9.65
N ASP A 870 -22.20 1.42 10.91
CA ASP A 870 -22.33 2.51 11.88
C ASP A 870 -20.98 3.24 12.03
N GLN A 871 -19.89 2.47 12.14
CA GLN A 871 -18.52 3.02 12.14
C GLN A 871 -18.21 3.79 10.86
N ALA A 872 -18.63 3.29 9.69
CA ALA A 872 -18.39 3.95 8.40
C ALA A 872 -19.19 5.26 8.27
N GLN A 873 -20.41 5.29 8.83
CA GLN A 873 -21.29 6.45 8.82
C GLN A 873 -20.84 7.56 9.78
N ALA A 874 -20.20 7.17 10.89
CA ALA A 874 -19.63 8.08 11.87
C ALA A 874 -18.36 8.79 11.38
N LEU A 875 -17.76 8.35 10.26
CA LEU A 875 -16.64 9.04 9.65
C LEU A 875 -17.07 10.42 9.11
N PRO A 876 -16.13 11.39 9.05
CA PRO A 876 -16.39 12.69 8.43
C PRO A 876 -16.95 12.57 7.00
N PRO A 877 -17.69 13.57 6.50
CA PRO A 877 -18.42 13.48 5.23
C PRO A 877 -17.60 13.03 4.01
N ASP A 878 -16.29 13.28 4.00
CA ASP A 878 -15.37 12.93 2.91
C ASP A 878 -14.76 11.52 3.00
N ALA A 879 -14.94 10.86 4.15
CA ALA A 879 -14.53 9.49 4.41
C ALA A 879 -15.72 8.56 4.71
N ARG A 880 -16.95 9.10 4.69
CA ARG A 880 -18.17 8.30 4.88
C ARG A 880 -18.24 7.19 3.84
N ASP A 881 -18.70 6.03 4.28
CA ASP A 881 -18.85 4.81 3.46
C ASP A 881 -17.54 4.23 2.91
N ILE A 882 -16.37 4.83 3.22
CA ILE A 882 -15.09 4.13 3.16
C ILE A 882 -15.12 3.09 4.27
N HIS A 883 -14.74 1.86 3.94
CA HIS A 883 -14.67 0.80 4.92
C HIS A 883 -13.80 1.27 6.13
N PRO A 884 -14.29 1.21 7.39
CA PRO A 884 -13.60 1.74 8.58
C PRO A 884 -12.19 1.20 8.81
N SER A 885 -11.81 0.13 8.10
CA SER A 885 -10.47 -0.46 8.09
C SER A 885 -9.41 0.39 7.38
N ILE A 886 -9.76 1.58 6.88
CA ILE A 886 -8.85 2.46 6.14
C ILE A 886 -8.48 3.71 6.94
N ARG A 887 -9.37 4.25 7.78
CA ARG A 887 -9.07 5.38 8.68
C ARG A 887 -8.89 4.88 10.13
N TYR A 888 -7.83 5.33 10.83
CA TYR A 888 -7.44 4.88 12.17
C TYR A 888 -7.06 3.40 12.30
N HIS A 889 -6.85 2.72 11.18
CA HIS A 889 -6.54 1.29 11.15
C HIS A 889 -5.29 0.94 11.95
N ALA A 890 -4.22 1.73 11.81
CA ALA A 890 -2.98 1.51 12.51
C ALA A 890 -3.16 1.60 14.04
N GLN A 891 -3.98 2.55 14.50
CA GLN A 891 -4.29 2.70 15.93
C GLN A 891 -5.14 1.53 16.45
N ARG A 892 -6.02 0.94 15.63
CA ARG A 892 -6.82 -0.26 15.99
C ARG A 892 -5.93 -1.46 16.26
N ILE A 893 -4.97 -1.71 15.36
CA ILE A 893 -3.99 -2.78 15.53
C ILE A 893 -3.18 -2.54 16.81
N ALA A 894 -2.65 -1.32 16.96
CA ALA A 894 -1.86 -0.94 18.12
C ALA A 894 -2.63 -1.17 19.43
N GLU A 895 -3.90 -0.77 19.49
CA GLU A 895 -4.73 -0.93 20.68
C GLU A 895 -5.06 -2.40 20.99
N MET A 896 -5.32 -3.19 19.96
CA MET A 896 -5.48 -4.63 20.12
C MET A 896 -4.20 -5.28 20.68
N ASN A 897 -3.02 -4.85 20.24
CA ASN A 897 -1.75 -5.36 20.77
C ASN A 897 -1.45 -4.89 22.21
N ARG A 898 -1.95 -3.73 22.63
CA ARG A 898 -1.82 -3.22 24.01
C ARG A 898 -2.73 -3.93 25.01
N THR A 899 -3.85 -4.48 24.54
CA THR A 899 -4.91 -5.04 25.40
C THR A 899 -4.88 -6.56 25.48
N VAL A 900 -4.22 -7.23 24.54
CA VAL A 900 -4.10 -8.69 24.49
C VAL A 900 -2.79 -9.11 25.16
N ASN A 901 -2.88 -9.94 26.20
CA ASN A 901 -1.70 -10.58 26.79
C ASN A 901 -1.37 -11.85 26.00
N LEU A 902 -0.33 -11.79 25.17
CA LEU A 902 0.10 -12.90 24.32
C LEU A 902 0.79 -14.04 25.10
N ASP A 903 1.26 -13.80 26.32
CA ASP A 903 1.87 -14.83 27.19
C ASP A 903 0.82 -15.67 27.96
N LEU A 904 -0.42 -15.17 28.04
CA LEU A 904 -1.58 -15.92 28.55
C LEU A 904 -2.36 -16.63 27.45
N LEU A 905 -2.01 -16.35 26.19
CA LEU A 905 -2.43 -17.11 25.03
C LEU A 905 -1.46 -18.27 24.85
#